data_AF-A0A817UCQ3-F1
#
_entry.id   AF-A0A817UCQ3-F1
#
_cell.length_a   1.000
_cell.length_b   1.000
_cell.length_c   1.000
_cell.angle_alpha   90.00
_cell.angle_beta   90.00
_cell.angle_gamma   90.00
#
_symmetry.space_group_name_H-M   'P 1'
#
loop_
_entity.id
_entity.type
_entity.pdbx_description
1 polymer ?
#
loop_
_entity_poly.entity_id
_entity_poly.type
_entity_poly.pdbx_seq_one_letter_code
_entity_poly.pdbx_strand_id
1 'polypeptide(L)'
;MNRQMGLLRQHEIRATQQVAQQQSTQSLGRIQEYSSTPPQQSQHSAQATNMFITRILDECGLEIKMADEENMNNNDELHLELKVDQGLLAKHLSQRLRSSSNTNCNTTTTTTALPPISLKQFETELISFFSNDSIFRSSLLPTSSTDDVSPLRSQQQDSLIRILLCVDELQMFLAKYLLKRLVRFDNKGGDRVIVQNLPLSMIRLILQTFHYLPIGKLTNAKELLYFYLDVIDLVTNNDVRCQMISLVTDIFCDDYLQTDIVTKLEEKLDSTNIDVIKQVLSTLTTIQLNESTDRRIREKIIPMIMTGILDVKVECFNYLFETSTKINMFETILLFRDVATVSGRRSDRLTSSTIDNFQPVQSLFERFEHYFHSSRILFRTCQEKHPITADLCLKINSFFLFDFFIGILLTNRSYYTNLKTFIKKLGEDSSIIRSINLHLTSNISFVIKYAQYIFRFAIAIFQHLSFGNFPTITTTNNSLSSTNLIHLQIGLQLAFMLIDLLFAISDQVKYLPDFHEQIINVLVRMAILFQNRYLQRLHILKLLKRFSYRYKTKMLNCESYLKNLFEYIDTFRGDHLRLVFSILASMYNTGVYNDLNMFVTKCLIQPYKEKARGVFGAIEIFRSLLLRHVADLTQAPSNGNIRLDGKMTNHENELKDLLGLVQSSGMQCPQSLALFYDELATILGSANTQKITKTTTKI
;
A
#
# COMPACT_ATOMS: atom_id res chain seq x y z
N MET A 1 -43.53 -25.52 8.06
CA MET A 1 -42.22 -25.20 7.45
C MET A 1 -41.24 -24.51 8.41
N ASN A 2 -41.49 -23.31 8.94
CA ASN A 2 -40.51 -22.60 9.78
C ASN A 2 -40.08 -23.35 11.07
N ARG A 3 -40.98 -24.13 11.69
CA ARG A 3 -40.66 -24.97 12.86
C ARG A 3 -39.74 -26.16 12.51
N GLN A 4 -39.90 -26.74 11.33
CA GLN A 4 -39.03 -27.83 10.83
C GLN A 4 -37.64 -27.32 10.44
N MET A 5 -37.55 -26.13 9.84
CA MET A 5 -36.26 -25.46 9.57
C MET A 5 -35.48 -25.14 10.86
N GLY A 6 -36.18 -24.75 11.92
CA GLY A 6 -35.56 -24.54 13.24
C GLY A 6 -34.97 -25.82 13.84
N LEU A 7 -35.68 -26.94 13.73
CA LEU A 7 -35.20 -28.25 14.20
C LEU A 7 -34.02 -28.77 13.37
N LEU A 8 -34.03 -28.57 12.05
CA LEU A 8 -32.91 -28.92 11.17
C LEU A 8 -31.63 -28.16 11.53
N ARG A 9 -31.71 -26.83 11.74
CA ARG A 9 -30.57 -26.05 12.23
C ARG A 9 -30.07 -26.51 13.59
N GLN A 10 -30.98 -26.87 14.51
CA GLN A 10 -30.58 -27.38 15.82
C GLN A 10 -29.86 -28.72 15.74
N HIS A 11 -30.27 -29.59 14.82
CA HIS A 11 -29.58 -30.85 14.55
C HIS A 11 -28.21 -30.64 13.91
N GLU A 12 -28.09 -29.69 12.99
CA GLU A 12 -26.82 -29.35 12.33
C GLU A 12 -25.81 -28.75 13.31
N ILE A 13 -26.26 -27.90 14.23
CA ILE A 13 -25.44 -27.35 15.33
C ILE A 13 -24.99 -28.46 16.30
N ARG A 14 -25.87 -29.41 16.64
CA ARG A 14 -25.51 -30.55 17.50
C ARG A 14 -24.53 -31.50 16.81
N ALA A 15 -24.70 -31.75 15.52
CA ALA A 15 -23.79 -32.58 14.75
C ALA A 15 -22.40 -31.95 14.64
N THR A 16 -22.31 -30.65 14.36
CA THR A 16 -21.03 -29.93 14.34
C THR A 16 -20.36 -29.87 15.72
N GLN A 17 -21.13 -29.71 16.80
CA GLN A 17 -20.60 -29.80 18.18
C GLN A 17 -20.08 -31.19 18.53
N GLN A 18 -20.75 -32.26 18.10
CA GLN A 18 -20.27 -33.63 18.31
C GLN A 18 -18.99 -33.94 17.52
N VAL A 19 -18.90 -33.48 16.27
CA VAL A 19 -17.68 -33.62 15.46
C VAL A 19 -16.52 -32.84 16.09
N ALA A 20 -16.77 -31.61 16.56
CA ALA A 20 -15.76 -30.82 17.29
C ALA A 20 -15.32 -31.50 18.59
N GLN A 21 -16.25 -32.10 19.36
CA GLN A 21 -15.92 -32.85 20.57
C GLN A 21 -15.12 -34.12 20.28
N GLN A 22 -15.45 -34.85 19.20
CA GLN A 22 -14.69 -36.03 18.77
C GLN A 22 -13.29 -35.67 18.28
N GLN A 23 -13.15 -34.58 17.51
CA GLN A 23 -11.85 -34.06 17.10
C GLN A 23 -11.04 -33.57 18.31
N SER A 24 -11.68 -32.95 19.32
CA SER A 24 -11.01 -32.53 20.56
C SER A 24 -10.53 -33.73 21.41
N THR A 25 -11.31 -34.81 21.48
CA THR A 25 -10.95 -36.02 22.25
C THR A 25 -9.89 -36.86 21.53
N GLN A 26 -9.90 -36.93 20.19
CA GLN A 26 -8.83 -37.54 19.40
C GLN A 26 -7.52 -36.74 19.48
N SER A 27 -7.58 -35.42 19.48
CA SER A 27 -6.39 -34.57 19.69
C SER A 27 -5.86 -34.67 21.12
N LEU A 28 -6.72 -34.70 22.15
CA LEU A 28 -6.33 -34.96 23.55
C LEU A 28 -5.67 -36.33 23.74
N GLY A 29 -6.18 -37.39 23.10
CA GLY A 29 -5.57 -38.73 23.14
C GLY A 29 -4.17 -38.74 22.52
N ARG A 30 -3.98 -38.05 21.39
CA ARG A 30 -2.65 -37.86 20.76
C ARG A 30 -1.72 -37.03 21.66
N ILE A 31 -2.21 -35.95 22.27
CA ILE A 31 -1.44 -35.11 23.20
C ILE A 31 -0.95 -35.90 24.43
N GLN A 32 -1.73 -36.85 24.95
CA GLN A 32 -1.30 -37.74 26.04
C GLN A 32 -0.16 -38.68 25.63
N GLU A 33 -0.19 -39.18 24.39
CA GLU A 33 0.91 -39.98 23.82
C GLU A 33 2.21 -39.17 23.72
N TYR A 34 2.10 -37.87 23.40
CA TYR A 34 3.24 -36.95 23.27
C TYR A 34 3.72 -36.28 24.58
N SER A 35 2.89 -36.28 25.63
CA SER A 35 3.21 -35.65 26.93
C SER A 35 3.65 -36.64 28.00
N SER A 36 3.61 -37.94 27.71
CA SER A 36 4.12 -38.97 28.64
C SER A 36 5.61 -38.75 28.93
N THR A 37 5.90 -38.31 30.15
CA THR A 37 7.26 -38.26 30.69
C THR A 37 7.80 -39.69 30.76
N PRO A 38 9.04 -39.96 30.30
CA PRO A 38 9.66 -41.26 30.52
C PRO A 38 9.74 -41.52 32.04
N PRO A 39 9.57 -42.78 32.48
CA PRO A 39 9.65 -43.13 33.90
C PRO A 39 11.00 -42.68 34.47
N GLN A 40 10.97 -42.07 35.66
CA GLN A 40 12.18 -41.63 36.36
C GLN A 40 13.15 -42.81 36.52
N GLN A 41 14.19 -42.82 35.69
CA GLN A 41 15.29 -43.75 35.82
C GLN A 41 16.15 -43.35 37.02
N SER A 42 16.59 -44.34 37.81
CA SER A 42 17.50 -44.14 38.93
C SER A 42 18.78 -43.41 38.49
N GLN A 43 19.31 -42.49 39.32
CA GLN A 43 20.52 -41.70 38.99
C GLN A 43 21.72 -42.55 38.51
N HIS A 44 21.87 -43.78 39.01
CA HIS A 44 22.92 -44.71 38.56
C HIS A 44 22.76 -45.22 37.13
N SER A 45 21.52 -45.41 36.64
CA SER A 45 21.30 -45.85 35.25
C SER A 45 21.51 -44.70 34.26
N ALA A 46 21.21 -43.46 34.67
CA ALA A 46 21.45 -42.24 33.87
C ALA A 46 22.95 -41.97 33.63
N GLN A 47 23.80 -42.22 34.63
CA GLN A 47 25.26 -42.12 34.49
C GLN A 47 25.81 -43.17 33.51
N ALA A 48 25.31 -44.41 33.56
CA ALA A 48 25.73 -45.46 32.64
C ALA A 48 25.30 -45.21 31.18
N THR A 49 24.09 -44.67 30.97
CA THR A 49 23.58 -44.27 29.63
C THR A 49 24.42 -43.15 29.04
N ASN A 50 24.76 -42.13 29.85
CA ASN A 50 25.62 -41.04 29.42
C ASN A 50 27.01 -41.55 28.98
N MET A 51 27.59 -42.51 29.70
CA MET A 51 28.88 -43.11 29.33
C MET A 51 28.85 -43.91 28.02
N PHE A 52 27.72 -44.50 27.64
CA PHE A 52 27.60 -45.24 26.39
C PHE A 52 27.61 -44.32 25.17
N ILE A 53 26.76 -43.29 25.17
CA ILE A 53 26.68 -42.32 24.07
C ILE A 53 27.96 -41.50 23.95
N THR A 54 28.51 -41.01 25.08
CA THR A 54 29.76 -40.23 25.05
C THR A 54 30.92 -41.05 24.51
N ARG A 55 31.04 -42.33 24.87
CA ARG A 55 32.07 -43.22 24.35
C ARG A 55 31.95 -43.43 22.84
N ILE A 56 30.74 -43.68 22.33
CA ILE A 56 30.55 -43.88 20.89
C ILE A 56 30.88 -42.60 20.12
N LEU A 57 30.42 -41.45 20.61
CA LEU A 57 30.68 -40.16 19.96
C LEU A 57 32.17 -39.80 20.01
N ASP A 58 32.87 -40.04 21.11
CA ASP A 58 34.32 -39.82 21.23
C ASP A 58 35.11 -40.74 20.30
N GLU A 59 34.73 -42.01 20.20
CA GLU A 59 35.33 -42.97 19.25
C GLU A 59 35.08 -42.58 17.78
N CYS A 60 34.02 -41.84 17.48
CA CYS A 60 33.76 -41.28 16.15
C CYS A 60 34.47 -39.92 15.92
N GLY A 61 35.02 -39.30 16.97
CA GLY A 61 35.80 -38.06 16.91
C GLY A 61 35.11 -36.82 17.47
N LEU A 62 34.12 -36.97 18.35
CA LEU A 62 33.49 -35.88 19.11
C LEU A 62 33.77 -36.04 20.60
N GLU A 63 34.59 -35.14 21.16
CA GLU A 63 34.83 -35.12 22.60
C GLU A 63 33.73 -34.34 23.32
N ILE A 64 33.16 -34.96 24.35
CA ILE A 64 32.14 -34.35 25.20
C ILE A 64 32.80 -33.98 26.51
N LYS A 65 33.16 -32.71 26.67
CA LYS A 65 33.72 -32.17 27.92
C LYS A 65 32.59 -31.69 28.82
N MET A 66 32.41 -32.41 29.93
CA MET A 66 31.61 -31.92 31.04
C MET A 66 32.43 -30.84 31.75
N ALA A 67 31.84 -29.67 32.04
CA ALA A 67 32.54 -28.64 32.80
C ALA A 67 33.04 -29.20 34.14
N ASP A 68 34.29 -28.90 34.50
CA ASP A 68 34.92 -29.40 35.72
C ASP A 68 34.08 -29.04 36.97
N GLU A 69 33.93 -30.01 37.88
CA GLU A 69 33.09 -29.89 39.09
C GLU A 69 33.44 -28.67 39.98
N GLU A 70 34.64 -28.10 39.84
CA GLU A 70 35.13 -26.97 40.64
C GLU A 70 34.55 -25.59 40.26
N ASN A 71 33.86 -25.46 39.12
CA ASN A 71 33.24 -24.20 38.65
C ASN A 71 31.70 -24.24 38.58
N MET A 72 31.06 -25.17 39.28
CA MET A 72 29.61 -25.50 39.26
C MET A 72 28.64 -24.40 39.76
N ASN A 73 29.06 -23.14 39.88
CA ASN A 73 28.14 -22.06 40.19
C ASN A 73 27.39 -21.62 38.90
N ASN A 74 26.32 -22.37 38.63
CA ASN A 74 25.09 -22.00 37.91
C ASN A 74 24.90 -22.30 36.42
N ASN A 75 25.85 -22.89 35.69
CA ASN A 75 25.56 -23.32 34.30
C ASN A 75 26.18 -24.71 34.02
N ASP A 76 25.33 -25.74 34.01
CA ASP A 76 25.62 -27.08 33.47
C ASP A 76 25.80 -27.01 31.94
N GLU A 77 26.78 -26.25 31.46
CA GLU A 77 27.04 -26.05 30.02
C GLU A 77 28.02 -27.13 29.54
N LEU A 78 27.56 -27.92 28.58
CA LEU A 78 28.35 -28.98 27.96
C LEU A 78 29.18 -28.39 26.81
N HIS A 79 30.49 -28.62 26.84
CA HIS A 79 31.37 -28.25 25.74
C HIS A 79 31.55 -29.45 24.79
N LEU A 80 31.05 -29.30 23.57
CA LEU A 80 31.11 -30.31 22.51
C LEU A 80 32.21 -29.93 21.51
N GLU A 81 33.29 -30.70 21.49
CA GLU A 81 34.49 -30.38 20.72
C GLU A 81 34.76 -31.45 19.63
N LEU A 82 34.86 -31.00 18.38
CA LEU A 82 35.10 -31.85 17.22
C LEU A 82 36.59 -32.09 16.98
N LYS A 83 37.05 -33.32 17.23
CA LYS A 83 38.39 -33.81 16.88
C LYS A 83 38.57 -34.07 15.38
N VAL A 84 37.47 -34.33 14.67
CA VAL A 84 37.44 -34.61 13.23
C VAL A 84 36.51 -33.65 12.49
N ASP A 85 36.60 -33.62 11.15
CA ASP A 85 35.65 -32.87 10.32
C ASP A 85 34.21 -33.39 10.52
N GLN A 86 33.22 -32.49 10.51
CA GLN A 86 31.81 -32.82 10.72
C GLN A 86 31.27 -33.88 9.73
N GLY A 87 31.71 -33.86 8.48
CA GLY A 87 31.35 -34.87 7.48
C GLY A 87 32.01 -36.22 7.75
N LEU A 88 33.24 -36.22 8.28
CA LEU A 88 33.93 -37.45 8.71
C LEU A 88 33.27 -38.05 9.95
N LEU A 89 32.85 -37.24 10.92
CA LEU A 89 32.11 -37.70 12.10
C LEU A 89 30.83 -38.44 11.67
N ALA A 90 30.01 -37.82 10.84
CA ALA A 90 28.77 -38.43 10.33
C ALA A 90 29.05 -39.73 9.55
N LYS A 91 30.12 -39.76 8.74
CA LYS A 91 30.52 -40.95 7.98
C LYS A 91 30.99 -42.09 8.89
N HIS A 92 31.83 -41.79 9.88
CA HIS A 92 32.29 -42.79 10.86
C HIS A 92 31.13 -43.36 11.66
N LEU A 93 30.20 -42.50 12.10
CA LEU A 93 29.02 -42.94 12.85
C LEU A 93 28.11 -43.82 11.98
N SER A 94 27.83 -43.42 10.74
CA SER A 94 27.04 -44.22 9.80
C SER A 94 27.70 -45.58 9.51
N GLN A 95 29.02 -45.60 9.24
CA GLN A 95 29.75 -46.85 9.03
C GLN A 95 29.68 -47.78 10.24
N ARG A 96 29.77 -47.22 11.45
CA ARG A 96 29.69 -47.99 12.69
C ARG A 96 28.30 -48.59 12.88
N LEU A 97 27.24 -47.81 12.69
CA LEU A 97 25.85 -48.28 12.78
C LEU A 97 25.54 -49.36 11.72
N ARG A 98 26.07 -49.24 10.49
CA ARG A 98 25.93 -50.24 9.42
C ARG A 98 26.72 -51.52 9.67
N SER A 99 27.95 -51.40 10.19
CA SER A 99 28.80 -52.57 10.46
C SER A 99 28.19 -53.53 11.49
N SER A 100 27.33 -53.01 12.36
CA SER A 100 26.59 -53.81 13.33
C SER A 100 25.35 -54.51 12.78
N SER A 101 24.78 -54.08 11.64
CA SER A 101 23.56 -54.71 11.11
C SER A 101 23.84 -55.95 10.25
N ASN A 102 25.06 -56.07 9.71
CA ASN A 102 25.45 -57.13 8.77
C ASN A 102 26.21 -58.31 9.41
N THR A 103 26.47 -58.28 10.72
CA THR A 103 27.18 -59.36 11.42
C THR A 103 26.23 -60.50 11.84
N ASN A 104 25.67 -61.18 10.84
CA ASN A 104 25.29 -62.60 10.99
C ASN A 104 26.47 -63.44 10.52
N CYS A 105 27.46 -63.73 11.37
CA CYS A 105 28.26 -64.94 11.24
C CYS A 105 29.24 -65.15 12.40
N ASN A 106 29.26 -66.39 12.86
CA ASN A 106 30.23 -67.00 13.74
C ASN A 106 31.65 -66.77 13.24
N THR A 107 32.51 -66.15 14.04
CA THR A 107 33.96 -66.40 14.01
C THR A 107 34.60 -65.87 15.30
N THR A 108 35.00 -66.80 16.15
CA THR A 108 35.87 -66.58 17.31
C THR A 108 37.30 -66.40 16.84
N THR A 109 37.78 -65.16 16.78
CA THR A 109 39.21 -64.87 16.93
C THR A 109 39.41 -63.59 17.75
N THR A 110 40.21 -63.75 18.80
CA THR A 110 40.59 -62.80 19.83
C THR A 110 41.54 -61.73 19.29
N THR A 111 41.05 -60.49 19.15
CA THR A 111 41.78 -59.24 19.47
C THR A 111 40.80 -58.06 19.43
N THR A 112 40.43 -57.54 20.60
CA THR A 112 39.87 -56.19 20.87
C THR A 112 38.83 -55.61 19.90
N ALA A 113 37.94 -56.41 19.34
CA ALA A 113 36.79 -55.92 18.58
C ALA A 113 35.61 -55.67 19.55
N LEU A 114 35.17 -54.41 19.62
CA LEU A 114 34.04 -53.97 20.44
C LEU A 114 32.71 -54.64 20.03
N PRO A 115 31.75 -54.80 20.96
CA PRO A 115 30.47 -55.44 20.68
C PRO A 115 29.64 -54.68 19.62
N PRO A 116 28.84 -55.40 18.80
CA PRO A 116 27.94 -54.80 17.81
C PRO A 116 26.86 -53.95 18.49
N ILE A 117 26.68 -52.70 18.02
CA ILE A 117 25.69 -51.75 18.54
C ILE A 117 24.43 -51.81 17.68
N SER A 118 23.33 -52.33 18.25
CA SER A 118 22.04 -52.28 17.55
C SER A 118 21.54 -50.83 17.41
N LEU A 119 21.00 -50.47 16.23
CA LEU A 119 20.46 -49.13 15.97
C LEU A 119 19.41 -48.72 17.03
N LYS A 120 18.52 -49.65 17.42
CA LYS A 120 17.49 -49.41 18.43
C LYS A 120 18.05 -49.14 19.83
N GLN A 121 19.13 -49.83 20.19
CA GLN A 121 19.82 -49.57 21.45
C GLN A 121 20.41 -48.15 21.42
N PHE A 122 21.08 -47.78 20.32
CA PHE A 122 21.62 -46.44 20.16
C PHE A 122 20.53 -45.36 20.24
N GLU A 123 19.40 -45.55 19.55
CA GLU A 123 18.23 -44.65 19.63
C GLU A 123 17.70 -44.48 21.06
N THR A 124 17.57 -45.57 21.81
CA THR A 124 17.05 -45.56 23.19
C THR A 124 17.98 -44.80 24.13
N GLU A 125 19.28 -45.08 24.01
CA GLU A 125 20.32 -44.44 24.81
C GLU A 125 20.44 -42.95 24.46
N LEU A 126 20.25 -42.59 23.19
CA LEU A 126 20.25 -41.21 22.72
C LEU A 126 19.04 -40.41 23.25
N ILE A 127 17.86 -41.02 23.38
CA ILE A 127 16.70 -40.41 24.05
C ILE A 127 17.01 -40.13 25.53
N SER A 128 17.64 -41.09 26.22
CA SER A 128 18.04 -40.91 27.61
C SER A 128 19.00 -39.74 27.75
N PHE A 129 20.03 -39.69 26.89
CA PHE A 129 21.01 -38.61 26.85
C PHE A 129 20.36 -37.22 26.65
N PHE A 130 19.44 -37.10 25.68
CA PHE A 130 18.70 -35.85 25.42
C PHE A 130 17.52 -35.61 26.37
N SER A 131 17.27 -36.46 27.36
CA SER A 131 16.18 -36.24 28.31
C SER A 131 16.47 -35.06 29.24
N ASN A 132 17.73 -34.73 29.47
CA ASN A 132 18.16 -33.54 30.20
C ASN A 132 18.11 -32.30 29.28
N ASP A 133 17.33 -31.29 29.68
CA ASP A 133 17.12 -30.06 28.90
C ASP A 133 18.42 -29.25 28.71
N SER A 134 19.39 -29.29 29.64
CA SER A 134 20.68 -28.60 29.48
C SER A 134 21.58 -29.27 28.44
N ILE A 135 21.64 -30.61 28.46
CA ILE A 135 22.36 -31.43 27.49
C ILE A 135 21.76 -31.24 26.10
N PHE A 136 20.43 -31.33 26.01
CA PHE A 136 19.70 -31.14 24.77
C PHE A 136 19.93 -29.74 24.18
N ARG A 137 19.90 -28.70 25.03
CA ARG A 137 20.21 -27.31 24.63
C ARG A 137 21.62 -27.19 24.07
N SER A 138 22.61 -27.69 24.80
CA SER A 138 24.02 -27.62 24.39
C SER A 138 24.26 -28.36 23.07
N SER A 139 23.50 -29.45 22.85
CA SER A 139 23.56 -30.23 21.61
C SER A 139 22.91 -29.55 20.40
N LEU A 140 22.08 -28.53 20.62
CA LEU A 140 21.49 -27.67 19.57
C LEU A 140 22.37 -26.46 19.23
N LEU A 141 23.36 -26.14 20.06
CA LEU A 141 24.30 -25.04 19.80
C LEU A 141 25.45 -25.50 18.88
N PRO A 142 26.10 -24.57 18.16
CA PRO A 142 27.27 -24.89 17.34
C PRO A 142 28.37 -25.57 18.16
N THR A 143 29.00 -26.59 17.57
CA THR A 143 30.16 -27.28 18.16
C THR A 143 31.43 -26.43 18.07
N SER A 144 32.40 -26.68 18.96
CA SER A 144 33.74 -26.06 18.90
C SER A 144 34.75 -26.97 18.19
N SER A 145 35.79 -26.37 17.62
CA SER A 145 36.91 -27.08 16.98
C SER A 145 38.16 -26.94 17.83
N THR A 146 38.96 -28.00 17.93
CA THR A 146 40.36 -27.87 18.39
C THR A 146 41.16 -27.05 17.38
N ASP A 147 42.05 -26.18 17.86
CA ASP A 147 42.86 -25.27 17.03
C ASP A 147 43.87 -26.00 16.11
N ASP A 148 44.20 -27.26 16.40
CA ASP A 148 45.25 -28.02 15.71
C ASP A 148 44.83 -28.63 14.36
N VAL A 149 43.56 -28.50 13.93
CA VAL A 149 43.03 -29.23 12.75
C VAL A 149 42.69 -28.28 11.59
N SER A 150 43.74 -27.72 10.96
CA SER A 150 43.85 -27.17 9.58
C SER A 150 42.85 -26.09 9.06
N PRO A 151 43.31 -25.19 8.14
CA PRO A 151 42.55 -24.02 7.63
C PRO A 151 41.42 -24.35 6.61
N LEU A 152 41.03 -25.62 6.47
CA LEU A 152 40.04 -26.09 5.48
C LEU A 152 38.60 -26.20 6.03
N ARG A 153 38.38 -25.96 7.33
CA ARG A 153 37.04 -26.02 7.94
C ARG A 153 36.20 -24.81 7.50
N SER A 154 34.92 -25.05 7.19
CA SER A 154 33.95 -23.97 7.02
C SER A 154 33.90 -23.14 8.31
N GLN A 155 33.93 -21.81 8.18
CA GLN A 155 33.87 -20.87 9.33
C GLN A 155 32.63 -21.05 10.23
N GLN A 156 31.65 -21.84 9.78
CA GLN A 156 30.43 -22.14 10.51
C GLN A 156 30.41 -23.62 10.87
N GLN A 157 30.46 -23.91 12.17
CA GLN A 157 30.32 -25.25 12.73
C GLN A 157 28.84 -25.57 12.94
N ASP A 158 28.44 -26.79 12.60
CA ASP A 158 27.08 -27.26 12.87
C ASP A 158 26.92 -27.74 14.32
N SER A 159 25.68 -27.74 14.80
CA SER A 159 25.32 -28.34 16.09
C SER A 159 25.42 -29.86 16.05
N LEU A 160 25.65 -30.50 17.19
CA LEU A 160 25.68 -31.97 17.28
C LEU A 160 24.42 -32.60 16.69
N ILE A 161 23.23 -32.09 17.03
CA ILE A 161 21.96 -32.61 16.53
C ILE A 161 21.87 -32.51 15.01
N ARG A 162 22.33 -31.40 14.42
CA ARG A 162 22.38 -31.24 12.96
C ARG A 162 23.33 -32.25 12.30
N ILE A 163 24.50 -32.48 12.90
CA ILE A 163 25.45 -33.49 12.39
C ILE A 163 24.83 -34.90 12.46
N LEU A 164 24.13 -35.22 13.55
CA LEU A 164 23.43 -36.49 13.70
C LEU A 164 22.24 -36.64 12.73
N LEU A 165 21.55 -35.54 12.39
CA LEU A 165 20.49 -35.54 11.38
C LEU A 165 21.03 -35.77 9.95
N CYS A 166 22.32 -35.57 9.70
CA CYS A 166 22.98 -35.92 8.44
C CYS A 166 23.33 -37.41 8.33
N VAL A 167 23.10 -38.20 9.39
CA VAL A 167 23.27 -39.66 9.36
C VAL A 167 21.95 -40.30 8.93
N ASP A 168 21.93 -40.85 7.72
CA ASP A 168 20.74 -41.44 7.09
C ASP A 168 19.97 -42.41 8.02
N GLU A 169 20.68 -43.23 8.79
CA GLU A 169 20.07 -44.22 9.70
C GLU A 169 19.31 -43.59 10.87
N LEU A 170 19.72 -42.38 11.30
CA LEU A 170 19.18 -41.70 12.47
C LEU A 170 18.20 -40.59 12.11
N GLN A 171 18.24 -40.10 10.87
CA GLN A 171 17.56 -38.88 10.46
C GLN A 171 16.04 -38.92 10.74
N MET A 172 15.33 -39.98 10.33
CA MET A 172 13.88 -40.09 10.56
C MET A 172 13.53 -40.10 12.06
N PHE A 173 14.28 -40.88 12.83
CA PHE A 173 14.09 -41.01 14.27
C PHE A 173 14.30 -39.68 14.99
N LEU A 174 15.43 -39.02 14.72
CA LEU A 174 15.78 -37.73 15.31
C LEU A 174 14.81 -36.64 14.90
N ALA A 175 14.43 -36.57 13.62
CA ALA A 175 13.47 -35.59 13.14
C ALA A 175 12.12 -35.72 13.88
N LYS A 176 11.60 -36.94 14.04
CA LYS A 176 10.39 -37.20 14.82
C LYS A 176 10.57 -36.82 16.29
N TYR A 177 11.69 -37.19 16.90
CA TYR A 177 12.00 -36.86 18.30
C TYR A 177 12.01 -35.34 18.52
N LEU A 178 12.70 -34.59 17.67
CA LEU A 178 12.81 -33.13 17.73
C LEU A 178 11.46 -32.44 17.58
N LEU A 179 10.64 -32.88 16.63
CA LEU A 179 9.29 -32.34 16.43
C LEU A 179 8.36 -32.64 17.62
N LYS A 180 8.43 -33.84 18.21
CA LYS A 180 7.71 -34.14 19.46
C LYS A 180 8.19 -33.24 20.60
N ARG A 181 9.50 -33.00 20.69
CA ARG A 181 10.09 -32.12 21.71
C ARG A 181 9.68 -30.67 21.52
N LEU A 182 9.57 -30.22 20.27
CA LEU A 182 9.07 -28.88 19.92
C LEU A 182 7.67 -28.66 20.49
N VAL A 183 6.74 -29.61 20.30
CA VAL A 183 5.38 -29.53 20.87
C VAL A 183 5.43 -29.47 22.41
N ARG A 184 6.32 -30.23 23.04
CA ARG A 184 6.51 -30.18 24.50
C ARG A 184 6.96 -28.79 24.97
N PHE A 185 7.88 -28.14 24.27
CA PHE A 185 8.37 -26.80 24.62
C PHE A 185 7.34 -25.71 24.31
N ASP A 186 6.54 -25.87 23.26
CA ASP A 186 5.42 -24.99 22.97
C ASP A 186 4.39 -24.98 24.10
N ASN A 187 3.97 -26.19 24.53
CA ASN A 187 3.00 -26.35 25.62
C ASN A 187 3.49 -25.81 26.98
N LYS A 188 4.81 -25.71 27.18
CA LYS A 188 5.39 -25.09 28.39
C LYS A 188 5.41 -23.55 28.33
N GLY A 189 4.90 -22.93 27.26
CA GLY A 189 4.85 -21.47 27.11
C GLY A 189 6.09 -20.87 26.44
N GLY A 190 6.90 -21.68 25.74
CA GLY A 190 8.10 -21.22 25.04
C GLY A 190 9.25 -20.93 26.00
N ASP A 191 10.14 -21.93 26.16
CA ASP A 191 11.31 -21.82 27.03
C ASP A 191 12.29 -20.76 26.47
N ARG A 192 12.30 -19.57 27.10
CA ARG A 192 13.24 -18.49 26.79
C ARG A 192 14.40 -18.61 27.76
N VAL A 193 15.52 -19.15 27.30
CA VAL A 193 16.70 -19.35 28.13
C VAL A 193 17.79 -18.38 27.69
N ILE A 194 18.40 -17.67 28.64
CA ILE A 194 19.46 -16.72 28.36
C ILE A 194 20.78 -17.50 28.17
N VAL A 195 21.41 -17.47 26.99
CA VAL A 195 22.82 -17.89 26.79
C VAL A 195 23.59 -16.60 26.53
N GLN A 196 24.72 -16.35 27.21
CA GLN A 196 25.60 -15.21 26.90
C GLN A 196 24.84 -13.86 26.81
N ASN A 197 23.89 -13.61 27.71
CA ASN A 197 23.02 -12.44 27.75
C ASN A 197 22.01 -12.28 26.59
N LEU A 198 21.87 -13.27 25.69
CA LEU A 198 20.81 -13.29 24.67
C LEU A 198 19.68 -14.26 25.04
N PRO A 199 18.40 -13.83 24.98
CA PRO A 199 17.27 -14.73 25.13
C PRO A 199 17.15 -15.64 23.89
N LEU A 200 17.48 -16.92 24.06
CA LEU A 200 17.32 -17.94 23.02
C LEU A 200 16.04 -18.74 23.28
N SER A 201 15.24 -18.90 22.22
CA SER A 201 14.06 -19.77 22.25
C SER A 201 14.47 -21.17 21.82
N MET A 202 14.19 -22.17 22.67
CA MET A 202 14.45 -23.57 22.34
C MET A 202 13.73 -24.01 21.06
N ILE A 203 12.50 -23.52 20.86
CA ILE A 203 11.69 -23.80 19.67
C ILE A 203 12.41 -23.33 18.40
N ARG A 204 12.98 -22.11 18.44
CA ARG A 204 13.71 -21.56 17.30
C ARG A 204 14.98 -22.35 17.00
N LEU A 205 15.71 -22.79 18.04
CA LEU A 205 16.88 -23.65 17.88
C LEU A 205 16.51 -24.98 17.21
N ILE A 206 15.43 -25.63 17.66
CA ILE A 206 14.93 -26.85 17.03
C ILE A 206 14.57 -26.61 15.57
N LEU A 207 13.78 -25.57 15.26
CA LEU A 207 13.38 -25.29 13.87
C LEU A 207 14.58 -24.97 12.97
N GLN A 208 15.60 -24.29 13.49
CA GLN A 208 16.81 -23.97 12.74
C GLN A 208 17.62 -25.22 12.35
N THR A 209 17.53 -26.32 13.11
CA THR A 209 18.20 -27.58 12.74
C THR A 209 17.64 -28.22 11.47
N PHE A 210 16.40 -27.93 11.12
CA PHE A 210 15.76 -28.48 9.92
C PHE A 210 16.06 -27.67 8.65
N HIS A 211 16.62 -26.47 8.76
CA HIS A 211 16.80 -25.58 7.63
C HIS A 211 17.85 -26.10 6.64
N TYR A 212 17.43 -26.33 5.40
CA TYR A 212 18.23 -26.95 4.32
C TYR A 212 18.81 -28.31 4.71
N LEU A 213 18.06 -29.11 5.48
CA LEU A 213 18.51 -30.45 5.85
C LEU A 213 18.54 -31.35 4.60
N PRO A 214 19.69 -31.98 4.27
CA PRO A 214 19.73 -32.95 3.19
C PRO A 214 18.95 -34.20 3.61
N ILE A 215 17.76 -34.39 3.06
CA ILE A 215 16.96 -35.59 3.34
C ILE A 215 17.65 -36.79 2.66
N GLY A 216 18.15 -37.71 3.46
CA GLY A 216 18.89 -38.89 3.03
C GLY A 216 18.02 -39.88 2.26
N LYS A 217 18.64 -40.71 1.42
CA LYS A 217 17.93 -41.69 0.57
C LYS A 217 17.16 -42.76 1.36
N LEU A 218 17.60 -43.05 2.59
CA LEU A 218 16.96 -44.02 3.48
C LEU A 218 15.80 -43.41 4.28
N THR A 219 15.66 -42.08 4.26
CA THR A 219 14.60 -41.38 4.97
C THR A 219 13.36 -41.32 4.10
N ASN A 220 12.24 -41.87 4.60
CA ASN A 220 10.94 -41.75 3.95
C ASN A 220 10.42 -40.31 4.06
N ALA A 221 10.89 -39.41 3.19
CA ALA A 221 10.58 -37.99 3.24
C ALA A 221 9.07 -37.69 3.25
N LYS A 222 8.27 -38.52 2.57
CA LYS A 222 6.81 -38.42 2.56
C LYS A 222 6.21 -38.64 3.95
N GLU A 223 6.70 -39.64 4.68
CA GLU A 223 6.28 -39.91 6.05
C GLU A 223 6.72 -38.78 7.00
N LEU A 224 7.93 -38.25 6.82
CA LEU A 224 8.40 -37.12 7.61
C LEU A 224 7.57 -35.85 7.34
N LEU A 225 7.20 -35.59 6.08
CA LEU A 225 6.34 -34.47 5.70
C LEU A 225 4.98 -34.56 6.40
N TYR A 226 4.30 -35.70 6.33
CA TYR A 226 3.00 -35.84 7.00
C TYR A 226 3.13 -35.68 8.51
N PHE A 227 4.18 -36.23 9.11
CA PHE A 227 4.44 -36.04 10.54
C PHE A 227 4.70 -34.57 10.88
N TYR A 228 5.46 -33.85 10.06
CA TYR A 228 5.71 -32.41 10.22
C TYR A 228 4.41 -31.61 10.13
N LEU A 229 3.57 -31.89 9.13
CA LEU A 229 2.30 -31.20 8.93
C LEU A 229 1.29 -31.48 10.05
N ASP A 230 1.24 -32.71 10.56
CA ASP A 230 0.44 -33.06 11.74
C ASP A 230 0.91 -32.29 12.98
N VAL A 231 2.22 -32.11 13.14
CA VAL A 231 2.80 -31.34 14.25
C VAL A 231 2.43 -29.85 14.17
N ILE A 232 2.34 -29.27 12.97
CA ILE A 232 1.86 -27.88 12.78
C ILE A 232 0.46 -27.69 13.41
N ASP A 233 -0.41 -28.70 13.29
CA ASP A 233 -1.76 -28.65 13.87
C ASP A 233 -1.77 -28.86 15.39
N LEU A 234 -0.76 -29.52 15.94
CA LEU A 234 -0.61 -29.74 17.39
C LEU A 234 0.00 -28.54 18.13
N VAL A 235 0.82 -27.74 17.44
CA VAL A 235 1.42 -26.53 18.02
C VAL A 235 0.32 -25.52 18.33
N THR A 236 0.31 -24.99 19.55
CA THR A 236 -0.69 -24.04 20.05
C THR A 236 -0.33 -22.60 19.72
N ASN A 237 0.95 -22.25 19.76
CA ASN A 237 1.42 -20.90 19.47
C ASN A 237 1.40 -20.59 17.96
N ASN A 238 0.68 -19.54 17.58
CA ASN A 238 0.55 -19.15 16.18
C ASN A 238 1.87 -18.69 15.56
N ASP A 239 2.75 -18.03 16.33
CA ASP A 239 4.05 -17.55 15.82
C ASP A 239 4.94 -18.73 15.40
N VAL A 240 4.93 -19.78 16.24
CA VAL A 240 5.66 -21.03 15.98
C VAL A 240 5.03 -21.75 14.79
N ARG A 241 3.69 -21.81 14.73
CA ARG A 241 2.98 -22.40 13.60
C ARG A 241 3.32 -21.71 12.28
N CYS A 242 3.35 -20.38 12.26
CA CYS A 242 3.72 -19.60 11.08
C CYS A 242 5.19 -19.85 10.70
N GLN A 243 6.12 -19.86 11.66
CA GLN A 243 7.52 -20.21 11.36
C GLN A 243 7.65 -21.61 10.77
N MET A 244 6.93 -22.59 11.32
CA MET A 244 6.93 -23.94 10.79
C MET A 244 6.40 -23.99 9.36
N ILE A 245 5.30 -23.28 9.05
CA ILE A 245 4.73 -23.19 7.70
C ILE A 245 5.74 -22.56 6.74
N SER A 246 6.39 -21.47 7.13
CA SER A 246 7.41 -20.80 6.31
C SER A 246 8.57 -21.72 5.95
N LEU A 247 8.94 -22.64 6.85
CA LEU A 247 10.09 -23.53 6.67
C LEU A 247 9.73 -24.79 5.86
N VAL A 248 8.46 -25.10 5.61
CA VAL A 248 8.05 -26.32 4.90
C VAL A 248 8.78 -26.44 3.56
N THR A 249 8.86 -25.35 2.81
CA THR A 249 9.52 -25.32 1.49
C THR A 249 11.03 -25.43 1.56
N ASP A 250 11.64 -24.98 2.66
CA ASP A 250 13.09 -25.06 2.87
C ASP A 250 13.54 -26.44 3.34
N ILE A 251 12.65 -27.17 4.01
CA ILE A 251 12.90 -28.53 4.51
C ILE A 251 12.65 -29.55 3.39
N PHE A 252 11.53 -29.40 2.67
CA PHE A 252 11.08 -30.36 1.67
C PHE A 252 11.21 -29.77 0.26
N CYS A 253 12.44 -29.73 -0.26
CA CYS A 253 12.76 -29.20 -1.58
C CYS A 253 12.35 -30.13 -2.75
N ASP A 254 11.95 -31.36 -2.45
CA ASP A 254 11.69 -32.38 -3.46
C ASP A 254 10.42 -32.11 -4.30
N ASP A 255 10.56 -32.04 -5.62
CA ASP A 255 9.44 -31.77 -6.55
C ASP A 255 8.27 -32.75 -6.40
N TYR A 256 8.53 -34.01 -6.03
CA TYR A 256 7.47 -35.01 -5.85
C TYR A 256 6.60 -34.76 -4.62
N LEU A 257 7.10 -34.03 -3.61
CA LEU A 257 6.34 -33.70 -2.38
C LEU A 257 5.52 -32.43 -2.52
N GLN A 258 5.82 -31.57 -3.50
CA GLN A 258 5.17 -30.27 -3.64
C GLN A 258 3.64 -30.38 -3.75
N THR A 259 3.13 -31.39 -4.44
CA THR A 259 1.67 -31.58 -4.57
C THR A 259 1.00 -31.90 -3.22
N ASP A 260 1.64 -32.74 -2.40
CA ASP A 260 1.16 -33.10 -1.07
C ASP A 260 1.22 -31.88 -0.12
N ILE A 261 2.32 -31.10 -0.18
CA ILE A 261 2.50 -29.84 0.57
C ILE A 261 1.39 -28.85 0.23
N VAL A 262 1.19 -28.56 -1.06
CA VAL A 262 0.20 -27.58 -1.52
C VAL A 262 -1.21 -27.97 -1.08
N THR A 263 -1.56 -29.25 -1.21
CA THR A 263 -2.89 -29.75 -0.80
C THR A 263 -3.13 -29.54 0.69
N LYS A 264 -2.12 -29.79 1.54
CA LYS A 264 -2.23 -29.57 2.98
C LYS A 264 -2.17 -28.11 3.41
N LEU A 265 -1.39 -27.28 2.73
CA LEU A 265 -1.41 -25.83 2.95
C LEU A 265 -2.76 -25.23 2.54
N GLU A 266 -3.37 -25.73 1.47
CA GLU A 266 -4.71 -25.32 1.02
C GLU A 266 -5.82 -25.68 2.03
N GLU A 267 -5.72 -26.80 2.73
CA GLU A 267 -6.63 -27.13 3.85
C GLU A 267 -6.49 -26.10 5.00
N LYS A 268 -5.28 -25.57 5.23
CA LYS A 268 -5.02 -24.57 6.28
C LYS A 268 -5.52 -23.15 5.94
N LEU A 269 -5.86 -22.88 4.67
CA LEU A 269 -6.52 -21.62 4.29
C LEU A 269 -7.92 -21.47 4.91
N ASP A 270 -8.56 -22.58 5.26
CA ASP A 270 -9.88 -22.58 5.91
C ASP A 270 -9.78 -22.25 7.43
N SER A 271 -8.58 -21.94 7.93
CA SER A 271 -8.37 -21.53 9.32
C SER A 271 -8.96 -20.15 9.63
N THR A 272 -9.34 -19.93 10.89
CA THR A 272 -9.87 -18.63 11.35
C THR A 272 -8.80 -17.59 11.63
N ASN A 273 -7.52 -17.98 11.63
CA ASN A 273 -6.42 -17.11 12.03
C ASN A 273 -5.79 -16.39 10.83
N ILE A 274 -5.82 -15.06 10.87
CA ILE A 274 -5.29 -14.17 9.83
C ILE A 274 -3.78 -14.39 9.60
N ASP A 275 -2.99 -14.59 10.66
CA ASP A 275 -1.54 -14.71 10.55
C ASP A 275 -1.13 -16.04 9.90
N VAL A 276 -1.89 -17.10 10.17
CA VAL A 276 -1.71 -18.39 9.50
C VAL A 276 -2.07 -18.27 8.03
N ILE A 277 -3.21 -17.65 7.69
CA ILE A 277 -3.59 -17.41 6.28
C ILE A 277 -2.50 -16.63 5.55
N LYS A 278 -2.01 -15.54 6.15
CA LYS A 278 -0.92 -14.72 5.61
C LYS A 278 0.30 -15.56 5.27
N GLN A 279 0.76 -16.35 6.25
CA GLN A 279 1.95 -17.17 6.07
C GLN A 279 1.74 -18.27 5.04
N VAL A 280 0.57 -18.91 5.02
CA VAL A 280 0.22 -19.92 4.01
C VAL A 280 0.26 -19.32 2.62
N LEU A 281 -0.38 -18.16 2.40
CA LEU A 281 -0.36 -17.47 1.10
C LEU A 281 1.06 -17.09 0.68
N SER A 282 1.87 -16.54 1.61
CA SER A 282 3.27 -16.23 1.34
C SER A 282 4.10 -17.46 1.01
N THR A 283 3.80 -18.61 1.61
CA THR A 283 4.51 -19.86 1.31
C THR A 283 4.07 -20.40 -0.05
N LEU A 284 2.78 -20.33 -0.37
CA LEU A 284 2.25 -20.73 -1.67
C LEU A 284 2.78 -19.87 -2.83
N THR A 285 3.09 -18.58 -2.63
CA THR A 285 3.73 -17.76 -3.68
C THR A 285 5.18 -18.15 -3.97
N THR A 286 5.88 -18.78 -3.02
CA THR A 286 7.25 -19.28 -3.22
C THR A 286 7.29 -20.62 -3.96
N ILE A 287 6.23 -21.41 -3.88
CA ILE A 287 6.12 -22.71 -4.54
C ILE A 287 5.74 -22.51 -6.02
N GLN A 288 6.37 -23.26 -6.92
CA GLN A 288 5.96 -23.28 -8.32
C GLN A 288 4.67 -24.11 -8.48
N LEU A 289 3.53 -23.40 -8.57
CA LEU A 289 2.23 -24.04 -8.68
C LEU A 289 1.90 -24.40 -10.14
N ASN A 290 1.31 -25.57 -10.32
CA ASN A 290 0.67 -25.94 -11.59
C ASN A 290 -0.60 -25.10 -11.81
N GLU A 291 -0.98 -24.88 -13.07
CA GLU A 291 -2.14 -24.05 -13.42
C GLU A 291 -3.45 -24.55 -12.79
N SER A 292 -3.63 -25.88 -12.70
CA SER A 292 -4.80 -26.49 -12.06
C SER A 292 -4.85 -26.24 -10.55
N THR A 293 -3.71 -26.30 -9.86
CA THR A 293 -3.62 -26.03 -8.42
C THR A 293 -3.78 -24.56 -8.10
N ASP A 294 -3.18 -23.65 -8.90
CA ASP A 294 -3.36 -22.21 -8.71
C ASP A 294 -4.82 -21.81 -8.90
N ARG A 295 -5.50 -22.36 -9.91
CA ARG A 295 -6.94 -22.13 -10.10
C ARG A 295 -7.75 -22.56 -8.88
N ARG A 296 -7.49 -23.73 -8.31
CA ARG A 296 -8.20 -24.24 -7.12
C ARG A 296 -7.99 -23.33 -5.91
N ILE A 297 -6.75 -22.87 -5.69
CA ILE A 297 -6.42 -21.91 -4.62
C ILE A 297 -7.15 -20.58 -4.83
N ARG A 298 -7.16 -20.04 -6.06
CA ARG A 298 -7.90 -18.82 -6.40
C ARG A 298 -9.40 -18.96 -6.12
N GLU A 299 -10.00 -20.09 -6.48
CA GLU A 299 -11.41 -20.38 -6.23
C GLU A 299 -11.74 -20.38 -4.72
N LYS A 300 -10.82 -20.85 -3.85
CA LYS A 300 -10.95 -20.72 -2.39
C LYS A 300 -10.74 -19.30 -1.87
N ILE A 301 -9.80 -18.55 -2.44
CA ILE A 301 -9.45 -17.19 -2.00
C ILE A 301 -10.58 -16.19 -2.30
N ILE A 302 -11.29 -16.34 -3.42
CA ILE A 302 -12.35 -15.38 -3.84
C ILE A 302 -13.42 -15.18 -2.75
N PRO A 303 -14.04 -16.22 -2.15
CA PRO A 303 -14.94 -16.09 -1.02
C PRO A 303 -14.31 -15.35 0.18
N MET A 304 -13.04 -15.63 0.50
CA MET A 304 -12.32 -14.98 1.60
C MET A 304 -12.16 -13.49 1.34
N ILE A 305 -11.88 -13.07 0.10
CA ILE A 305 -11.81 -11.65 -0.26
C ILE A 305 -13.17 -10.97 -0.11
N MET A 306 -14.25 -11.64 -0.54
CA MET A 306 -15.59 -11.06 -0.53
C MET A 306 -16.14 -10.88 0.89
N THR A 307 -15.87 -11.85 1.77
CA THR A 307 -16.48 -11.92 3.11
C THR A 307 -15.52 -11.55 4.25
N GLY A 308 -14.22 -11.67 4.03
CA GLY A 308 -13.19 -11.55 5.07
C GLY A 308 -12.93 -10.12 5.55
N ILE A 309 -12.08 -10.05 6.58
CA ILE A 309 -11.57 -8.81 7.18
C ILE A 309 -10.56 -8.17 6.23
N LEU A 310 -10.43 -6.84 6.27
CA LEU A 310 -9.58 -6.06 5.36
C LEU A 310 -8.15 -6.62 5.22
N ASP A 311 -7.51 -7.00 6.33
CA ASP A 311 -6.14 -7.53 6.31
C ASP A 311 -6.01 -8.81 5.49
N VAL A 312 -6.99 -9.71 5.61
CA VAL A 312 -7.05 -10.93 4.79
C VAL A 312 -7.25 -10.56 3.33
N LYS A 313 -8.10 -9.58 3.02
CA LYS A 313 -8.32 -9.14 1.63
C LYS A 313 -7.04 -8.63 0.99
N VAL A 314 -6.27 -7.80 1.70
CA VAL A 314 -4.99 -7.25 1.19
C VAL A 314 -4.05 -8.38 0.82
N GLU A 315 -3.92 -9.39 1.68
CA GLU A 315 -2.96 -10.48 1.52
C GLU A 315 -3.40 -11.48 0.44
N CYS A 316 -4.70 -11.75 0.36
CA CYS A 316 -5.28 -12.47 -0.76
C CYS A 316 -5.01 -11.73 -2.09
N PHE A 317 -5.12 -10.40 -2.14
CA PHE A 317 -4.76 -9.65 -3.34
C PHE A 317 -3.25 -9.65 -3.62
N ASN A 318 -2.39 -9.70 -2.60
CA ASN A 318 -0.94 -9.87 -2.79
C ASN A 318 -0.66 -11.16 -3.55
N TYR A 319 -1.20 -12.26 -3.05
CA TYR A 319 -1.13 -13.55 -3.70
C TYR A 319 -1.66 -13.46 -5.14
N LEU A 320 -2.87 -12.92 -5.34
CA LEU A 320 -3.48 -12.85 -6.66
C LEU A 320 -2.65 -12.00 -7.64
N PHE A 321 -2.12 -10.85 -7.24
CA PHE A 321 -1.32 -10.01 -8.13
C PHE A 321 0.04 -10.62 -8.45
N GLU A 322 0.66 -11.34 -7.51
CA GLU A 322 1.94 -12.03 -7.72
C GLU A 322 1.81 -13.24 -8.63
N THR A 323 0.76 -14.05 -8.46
CA THR A 323 0.56 -15.28 -9.25
C THR A 323 -0.18 -15.03 -10.57
N SER A 324 -0.74 -13.83 -10.80
CA SER A 324 -1.55 -13.58 -11.99
C SER A 324 -0.75 -13.51 -13.29
N THR A 325 -1.11 -14.37 -14.22
CA THR A 325 -0.66 -14.33 -15.62
C THR A 325 -1.43 -13.26 -16.42
N LYS A 326 -0.99 -12.98 -17.66
CA LYS A 326 -1.69 -12.02 -18.55
C LYS A 326 -3.18 -12.38 -18.75
N ILE A 327 -3.53 -13.66 -18.75
CA ILE A 327 -4.88 -14.16 -18.99
C ILE A 327 -5.79 -13.79 -17.81
N ASN A 328 -5.36 -14.07 -16.58
CA ASN A 328 -6.20 -13.95 -15.39
C ASN A 328 -6.08 -12.58 -14.69
N MET A 329 -5.10 -11.76 -15.10
CA MET A 329 -4.89 -10.43 -14.52
C MET A 329 -6.13 -9.54 -14.68
N PHE A 330 -6.85 -9.64 -15.80
CA PHE A 330 -8.04 -8.81 -16.02
C PHE A 330 -9.16 -9.16 -15.05
N GLU A 331 -9.41 -10.45 -14.84
CA GLU A 331 -10.40 -10.93 -13.86
C GLU A 331 -10.02 -10.51 -12.44
N THR A 332 -8.72 -10.54 -12.11
CA THR A 332 -8.21 -10.08 -10.81
C THR A 332 -8.46 -8.58 -10.60
N ILE A 333 -8.27 -7.75 -11.64
CA ILE A 333 -8.60 -6.31 -11.58
C ILE A 333 -10.10 -6.10 -11.38
N LEU A 334 -10.96 -6.87 -12.07
CA LEU A 334 -12.41 -6.78 -11.90
C LEU A 334 -12.84 -7.18 -10.49
N LEU A 335 -12.29 -8.26 -9.95
CA LEU A 335 -12.53 -8.69 -8.58
C LEU A 335 -12.08 -7.61 -7.59
N PHE A 336 -10.89 -7.03 -7.78
CA PHE A 336 -10.39 -5.92 -6.96
C PHE A 336 -11.35 -4.74 -6.97
N ARG A 337 -11.81 -4.33 -8.16
CA ARG A 337 -12.78 -3.24 -8.31
C ARG A 337 -14.05 -3.52 -7.52
N ASP A 338 -14.62 -4.71 -7.68
CA ASP A 338 -15.89 -5.07 -7.06
C ASP A 338 -15.74 -5.12 -5.51
N VAL A 339 -14.60 -5.62 -5.02
CA VAL A 339 -14.29 -5.68 -3.58
C VAL A 339 -14.03 -4.31 -2.99
N ALA A 340 -13.28 -3.45 -3.69
CA ALA A 340 -13.07 -2.06 -3.29
C ALA A 340 -14.41 -1.30 -3.21
N THR A 341 -15.32 -1.59 -4.16
CA THR A 341 -16.66 -1.01 -4.21
C THR A 341 -17.53 -1.47 -3.04
N VAL A 342 -17.58 -2.77 -2.76
CA VAL A 342 -18.38 -3.31 -1.65
C VAL A 342 -17.84 -2.86 -0.29
N SER A 343 -16.52 -2.83 -0.14
CA SER A 343 -15.86 -2.44 1.11
C SER A 343 -16.06 -0.96 1.42
N GLY A 344 -16.08 -0.09 0.41
CA GLY A 344 -16.39 1.34 0.58
C GLY A 344 -17.83 1.60 1.05
N ARG A 345 -18.83 0.84 0.55
CA ARG A 345 -20.25 1.05 0.91
C ARG A 345 -20.64 0.61 2.32
N ARG A 346 -19.93 -0.37 2.91
CA ARG A 346 -20.27 -0.85 4.26
C ARG A 346 -19.99 0.21 5.34
N SER A 347 -19.10 1.16 5.06
CA SER A 347 -18.81 2.30 5.95
C SER A 347 -20.01 3.26 6.09
N ASP A 348 -20.78 3.47 5.02
CA ASP A 348 -21.89 4.44 4.97
C ASP A 348 -23.06 4.12 5.92
N ARG A 349 -23.22 2.87 6.37
CA ARG A 349 -24.41 2.44 7.13
C ARG A 349 -24.27 2.45 8.64
N LEU A 350 -23.07 2.58 9.19
CA LEU A 350 -22.83 2.35 10.62
C LEU A 350 -22.49 3.62 11.42
N THR A 351 -22.14 4.74 10.79
CA THR A 351 -21.85 5.99 11.51
C THR A 351 -22.34 7.21 10.73
N SER A 352 -23.32 7.93 11.27
CA SER A 352 -23.85 9.19 10.73
C SER A 352 -22.90 10.40 10.88
N SER A 353 -21.71 10.19 11.43
CA SER A 353 -20.64 11.20 11.45
C SER A 353 -19.85 11.14 10.15
N THR A 354 -19.52 12.31 9.62
CA THR A 354 -18.66 12.66 8.46
C THR A 354 -17.25 12.04 8.49
N ILE A 355 -17.15 10.72 8.68
CA ILE A 355 -15.91 9.97 8.73
C ILE A 355 -15.60 9.50 7.32
N ASP A 356 -14.35 9.74 6.93
CA ASP A 356 -13.80 9.48 5.61
C ASP A 356 -13.88 8.00 5.23
N ASN A 357 -14.74 7.66 4.26
CA ASN A 357 -14.98 6.28 3.82
C ASN A 357 -13.78 5.61 3.14
N PHE A 358 -12.72 6.36 2.85
CA PHE A 358 -11.55 5.83 2.17
C PHE A 358 -10.56 5.16 3.12
N GLN A 359 -10.50 5.54 4.40
CA GLN A 359 -9.55 4.96 5.38
C GLN A 359 -9.58 3.41 5.41
N PRO A 360 -10.76 2.74 5.45
CA PRO A 360 -10.81 1.28 5.45
C PRO A 360 -10.40 0.61 4.13
N VAL A 361 -10.28 1.34 3.02
CA VAL A 361 -9.89 0.78 1.71
C VAL A 361 -8.51 1.29 1.28
N GLN A 362 -7.91 2.19 2.07
CA GLN A 362 -6.66 2.85 1.75
C GLN A 362 -5.53 1.85 1.49
N SER A 363 -5.37 0.83 2.35
CA SER A 363 -4.33 -0.20 2.23
C SER A 363 -4.47 -1.02 0.95
N LEU A 364 -5.69 -1.30 0.50
CA LEU A 364 -5.94 -1.98 -0.77
C LEU A 364 -5.45 -1.13 -1.95
N PHE A 365 -5.72 0.17 -1.95
CA PHE A 365 -5.26 1.08 -3.00
C PHE A 365 -3.74 1.26 -3.00
N GLU A 366 -3.10 1.33 -1.83
CA GLU A 366 -1.63 1.36 -1.72
C GLU A 366 -1.00 0.13 -2.34
N ARG A 367 -1.60 -1.03 -2.04
CA ARG A 367 -1.06 -2.29 -2.51
C ARG A 367 -1.27 -2.45 -4.01
N PHE A 368 -2.43 -2.04 -4.52
CA PHE A 368 -2.67 -1.96 -5.96
C PHE A 368 -1.67 -1.02 -6.65
N GLU A 369 -1.41 0.17 -6.10
CA GLU A 369 -0.43 1.12 -6.62
C GLU A 369 0.97 0.51 -6.68
N HIS A 370 1.39 -0.15 -5.59
CA HIS A 370 2.67 -0.85 -5.52
C HIS A 370 2.81 -1.87 -6.66
N TYR A 371 1.83 -2.77 -6.83
CA TYR A 371 1.88 -3.73 -7.92
C TYR A 371 1.71 -3.09 -9.29
N PHE A 372 0.94 -2.01 -9.43
CA PHE A 372 0.80 -1.31 -10.70
C PHE A 372 2.16 -0.75 -11.17
N HIS A 373 2.99 -0.31 -10.21
CA HIS A 373 4.33 0.16 -10.51
C HIS A 373 5.33 -0.98 -10.74
N SER A 374 5.27 -2.05 -9.96
CA SER A 374 6.21 -3.18 -10.03
C SER A 374 5.90 -4.18 -11.15
N SER A 375 4.63 -4.45 -11.44
CA SER A 375 4.18 -5.48 -12.40
C SER A 375 3.87 -4.89 -13.78
N ARG A 376 4.69 -5.26 -14.77
CA ARG A 376 4.47 -4.91 -16.18
C ARG A 376 3.18 -5.50 -16.75
N ILE A 377 2.79 -6.69 -16.26
CA ILE A 377 1.58 -7.39 -16.72
C ILE A 377 0.34 -6.63 -16.24
N LEU A 378 0.26 -6.31 -14.94
CA LEU A 378 -0.84 -5.51 -14.39
C LEU A 378 -0.97 -4.17 -15.11
N PHE A 379 0.15 -3.45 -15.26
CA PHE A 379 0.20 -2.19 -15.97
C PHE A 379 -0.37 -2.30 -17.40
N ARG A 380 0.10 -3.26 -18.21
CA ARG A 380 -0.38 -3.46 -19.59
C ARG A 380 -1.85 -3.85 -19.64
N THR A 381 -2.30 -4.72 -18.75
CA THR A 381 -3.71 -5.11 -18.68
C THR A 381 -4.60 -3.92 -18.34
N CYS A 382 -4.21 -3.09 -17.36
CA CYS A 382 -4.89 -1.82 -17.10
C CYS A 382 -4.87 -0.92 -18.34
N GLN A 383 -3.73 -0.78 -19.03
CA GLN A 383 -3.63 0.06 -20.22
C GLN A 383 -4.57 -0.41 -21.35
N GLU A 384 -4.61 -1.71 -21.65
CA GLU A 384 -5.38 -2.30 -22.75
C GLU A 384 -6.88 -2.36 -22.44
N LYS A 385 -7.25 -2.64 -21.17
CA LYS A 385 -8.62 -2.96 -20.78
C LYS A 385 -9.33 -1.86 -19.99
N HIS A 386 -8.63 -0.83 -19.49
CA HIS A 386 -9.25 0.30 -18.78
C HIS A 386 -10.39 0.98 -19.53
N PRO A 387 -10.33 1.21 -20.87
CA PRO A 387 -11.45 1.78 -21.59
C PRO A 387 -12.72 0.93 -21.52
N ILE A 388 -12.57 -0.40 -21.37
CA ILE A 388 -13.69 -1.34 -21.25
C ILE A 388 -14.26 -1.25 -19.83
N THR A 389 -13.42 -1.25 -18.79
CA THR A 389 -13.91 -1.10 -17.41
C THR A 389 -14.58 0.24 -17.18
N ALA A 390 -14.04 1.33 -17.74
CA ALA A 390 -14.68 2.64 -17.70
C ALA A 390 -16.09 2.61 -18.30
N ASP A 391 -16.28 1.89 -19.42
CA ASP A 391 -17.60 1.73 -20.06
C ASP A 391 -18.64 1.08 -19.14
N LEU A 392 -18.24 -0.01 -18.49
CA LEU A 392 -19.09 -0.71 -17.54
C LEU A 392 -19.46 0.19 -16.36
N CYS A 393 -18.52 1.01 -15.89
CA CYS A 393 -18.75 1.84 -14.72
C CYS A 393 -19.70 3.01 -15.00
N LEU A 394 -19.67 3.59 -16.19
CA LEU A 394 -20.66 4.60 -16.60
C LEU A 394 -22.08 4.04 -16.60
N LYS A 395 -22.24 2.75 -16.90
CA LYS A 395 -23.55 2.08 -16.88
C LYS A 395 -24.04 1.75 -15.47
N ILE A 396 -23.13 1.53 -14.52
CA ILE A 396 -23.48 0.96 -13.21
C ILE A 396 -23.55 2.04 -12.11
N ASN A 397 -23.22 3.30 -12.40
CA ASN A 397 -23.40 4.51 -11.55
C ASN A 397 -22.82 4.45 -10.12
N SER A 398 -22.14 3.37 -9.73
CA SER A 398 -22.11 2.99 -8.32
C SER A 398 -20.72 2.75 -7.73
N PHE A 399 -19.63 3.11 -8.44
CA PHE A 399 -18.39 3.67 -7.86
C PHE A 399 -17.37 3.99 -8.96
N PHE A 400 -17.06 5.28 -9.13
CA PHE A 400 -16.11 5.79 -10.14
C PHE A 400 -14.66 5.88 -9.64
N LEU A 401 -14.45 5.79 -8.31
CA LEU A 401 -13.17 6.13 -7.68
C LEU A 401 -12.01 5.24 -8.14
N PHE A 402 -12.22 3.93 -8.28
CA PHE A 402 -11.17 2.99 -8.70
C PHE A 402 -10.76 3.18 -10.16
N ASP A 403 -11.72 3.32 -11.08
CA ASP A 403 -11.39 3.55 -12.49
C ASP A 403 -10.78 4.93 -12.72
N PHE A 404 -11.21 5.93 -11.94
CA PHE A 404 -10.57 7.24 -11.88
C PHE A 404 -9.13 7.12 -11.40
N PHE A 405 -8.90 6.35 -10.33
CA PHE A 405 -7.58 6.05 -9.81
C PHE A 405 -6.68 5.39 -10.86
N ILE A 406 -7.17 4.37 -11.58
CA ILE A 406 -6.42 3.78 -12.70
C ILE A 406 -6.12 4.84 -13.78
N GLY A 407 -7.09 5.69 -14.13
CA GLY A 407 -6.89 6.78 -15.09
C GLY A 407 -5.79 7.74 -14.66
N ILE A 408 -5.74 8.09 -13.37
CA ILE A 408 -4.68 8.90 -12.77
C ILE A 408 -3.33 8.18 -12.89
N LEU A 409 -3.24 6.91 -12.48
CA LEU A 409 -2.00 6.14 -12.51
C LEU A 409 -1.44 5.98 -13.95
N LEU A 410 -2.31 5.68 -14.92
CA LEU A 410 -1.94 5.57 -16.34
C LEU A 410 -1.39 6.89 -16.89
N THR A 411 -2.02 8.00 -16.53
CA THR A 411 -1.60 9.34 -16.99
C THR A 411 -0.24 9.73 -16.40
N ASN A 412 0.04 9.35 -15.16
CA ASN A 412 1.35 9.60 -14.54
C ASN A 412 2.50 8.83 -15.18
N ARG A 413 2.21 7.70 -15.86
CA ARG A 413 3.19 7.00 -16.70
C ARG A 413 3.24 7.53 -18.14
N SER A 414 2.69 8.71 -18.42
CA SER A 414 2.66 9.38 -19.73
C SER A 414 1.85 8.68 -20.84
N TYR A 415 0.88 7.84 -20.47
CA TYR A 415 0.01 7.14 -21.43
C TYR A 415 -1.27 7.94 -21.74
N TYR A 416 -1.11 8.98 -22.54
CA TYR A 416 -2.19 9.94 -22.82
C TYR A 416 -3.22 9.49 -23.85
N THR A 417 -2.97 8.42 -24.60
CA THR A 417 -3.94 7.87 -25.57
C THR A 417 -5.21 7.38 -24.86
N ASN A 418 -5.06 6.79 -23.68
CA ASN A 418 -6.17 6.33 -22.85
C ASN A 418 -6.93 7.49 -22.20
N LEU A 419 -6.27 8.63 -21.97
CA LEU A 419 -6.94 9.83 -21.46
C LEU A 419 -7.98 10.35 -22.46
N LYS A 420 -7.67 10.32 -23.77
CA LYS A 420 -8.62 10.73 -24.81
C LYS A 420 -9.85 9.84 -24.85
N THR A 421 -9.67 8.52 -24.81
CA THR A 421 -10.80 7.57 -24.83
C THR A 421 -11.64 7.69 -23.56
N PHE A 422 -11.00 7.88 -22.41
CA PHE A 422 -11.65 8.13 -21.13
C PHE A 422 -12.51 9.42 -21.16
N ILE A 423 -11.95 10.55 -21.60
CA ILE A 423 -12.70 11.82 -21.71
C ILE A 423 -13.83 11.71 -22.74
N LYS A 424 -13.61 10.99 -23.85
CA LYS A 424 -14.65 10.77 -24.85
C LYS A 424 -15.87 10.08 -24.23
N LYS A 425 -15.63 9.02 -23.46
CA LYS A 425 -16.68 8.27 -22.75
C LYS A 425 -17.37 9.11 -21.66
N LEU A 426 -16.59 9.88 -20.88
CA LEU A 426 -17.16 10.85 -19.94
C LEU A 426 -18.05 11.88 -20.64
N GLY A 427 -17.77 12.18 -21.90
CA GLY A 427 -18.54 13.15 -22.67
C GLY A 427 -19.92 12.69 -23.11
N GLU A 428 -20.23 11.40 -22.97
CA GLU A 428 -21.54 10.84 -23.29
C GLU A 428 -22.59 11.21 -22.23
N ASP A 429 -22.18 11.47 -20.98
CA ASP A 429 -23.08 11.92 -19.91
C ASP A 429 -22.41 12.95 -18.97
N SER A 430 -22.86 14.20 -19.07
CA SER A 430 -22.38 15.30 -18.22
C SER A 430 -22.66 15.11 -16.72
N SER A 431 -23.65 14.27 -16.36
CA SER A 431 -24.00 13.98 -14.96
C SER A 431 -22.84 13.30 -14.22
N ILE A 432 -21.98 12.60 -14.96
CA ILE A 432 -20.81 11.89 -14.43
C ILE A 432 -19.89 12.87 -13.73
N ILE A 433 -19.56 14.04 -14.31
CA ILE A 433 -18.67 15.02 -13.65
C ILE A 433 -19.18 15.43 -12.27
N ARG A 434 -20.50 15.63 -12.14
CA ARG A 434 -21.12 15.95 -10.85
C ARG A 434 -20.99 14.79 -9.86
N SER A 435 -21.17 13.56 -10.32
CA SER A 435 -20.96 12.34 -9.52
C SER A 435 -19.50 12.22 -9.08
N ILE A 436 -18.53 12.44 -9.97
CA ILE A 436 -17.09 12.45 -9.64
C ILE A 436 -16.82 13.47 -8.53
N ASN A 437 -17.32 14.70 -8.68
CA ASN A 437 -17.12 15.74 -7.69
C ASN A 437 -17.71 15.34 -6.33
N LEU A 438 -18.94 14.81 -6.30
CA LEU A 438 -19.57 14.33 -5.08
C LEU A 438 -18.77 13.19 -4.43
N HIS A 439 -18.28 12.22 -5.21
CA HIS A 439 -17.47 11.13 -4.68
C HIS A 439 -16.12 11.61 -4.14
N LEU A 440 -15.41 12.49 -4.86
CA LEU A 440 -14.12 13.01 -4.39
C LEU A 440 -14.27 13.92 -3.16
N THR A 441 -15.32 14.74 -3.11
CA THR A 441 -15.62 15.57 -1.92
C THR A 441 -16.06 14.74 -0.72
N SER A 442 -16.63 13.55 -0.93
CA SER A 442 -16.97 12.62 0.14
C SER A 442 -15.78 11.76 0.62
N ASN A 443 -14.68 11.71 -0.16
CA ASN A 443 -13.49 10.90 0.13
C ASN A 443 -12.23 11.78 0.14
N ILE A 444 -12.21 12.80 1.00
CA ILE A 444 -11.15 13.82 1.01
C ILE A 444 -9.77 13.20 1.28
N SER A 445 -9.65 12.17 2.12
CA SER A 445 -8.36 11.50 2.38
C SER A 445 -7.78 10.83 1.14
N PHE A 446 -8.61 10.29 0.25
CA PHE A 446 -8.15 9.83 -1.07
C PHE A 446 -7.55 11.00 -1.86
N VAL A 447 -8.25 12.13 -1.89
CA VAL A 447 -7.79 13.32 -2.64
C VAL A 447 -6.51 13.89 -2.04
N ILE A 448 -6.41 13.98 -0.71
CA ILE A 448 -5.21 14.44 -0.01
C ILE A 448 -4.03 13.55 -0.35
N LYS A 449 -4.19 12.23 -0.20
CA LYS A 449 -3.11 11.27 -0.40
C LYS A 449 -2.62 11.23 -1.85
N TYR A 450 -3.54 11.32 -2.81
CA TYR A 450 -3.23 11.27 -4.23
C TYR A 450 -3.17 12.67 -4.86
N ALA A 451 -3.03 13.74 -4.06
CA ALA A 451 -3.17 15.13 -4.52
C ALA A 451 -2.24 15.47 -5.70
N GLN A 452 -0.96 15.09 -5.59
CA GLN A 452 0.03 15.34 -6.64
C GLN A 452 -0.31 14.60 -7.95
N TYR A 453 -0.79 13.35 -7.84
CA TYR A 453 -1.16 12.55 -8.99
C TYR A 453 -2.44 13.06 -9.66
N ILE A 454 -3.44 13.48 -8.87
CA ILE A 454 -4.68 14.12 -9.36
C ILE A 454 -4.33 15.46 -10.03
N PHE A 455 -3.40 16.22 -9.47
CA PHE A 455 -2.96 17.48 -10.05
C PHE A 455 -2.30 17.26 -11.41
N ARG A 456 -1.33 16.34 -11.50
CA ARG A 456 -0.70 15.95 -12.78
C ARG A 456 -1.72 15.45 -13.78
N PHE A 457 -2.72 14.67 -13.34
CA PHE A 457 -3.82 14.23 -14.17
C PHE A 457 -4.64 15.41 -14.72
N ALA A 458 -5.02 16.38 -13.89
CA ALA A 458 -5.75 17.57 -14.32
C ALA A 458 -4.93 18.44 -15.29
N ILE A 459 -3.63 18.62 -15.04
CA ILE A 459 -2.72 19.33 -15.96
C ILE A 459 -2.59 18.59 -17.29
N ALA A 460 -2.46 17.26 -17.25
CA ALA A 460 -2.43 16.43 -18.46
C ALA A 460 -3.73 16.56 -19.26
N ILE A 461 -4.88 16.72 -18.63
CA ILE A 461 -6.14 17.02 -19.35
C ILE A 461 -6.02 18.37 -20.08
N PHE A 462 -5.56 19.42 -19.42
CA PHE A 462 -5.34 20.73 -20.06
C PHE A 462 -4.33 20.66 -21.22
N GLN A 463 -3.26 19.88 -21.08
CA GLN A 463 -2.21 19.74 -22.08
C GLN A 463 -2.61 18.78 -23.23
N HIS A 464 -3.19 17.62 -22.98
CA HIS A 464 -3.44 16.64 -24.05
C HIS A 464 -4.71 16.89 -24.84
N LEU A 465 -5.70 17.59 -24.27
CA LEU A 465 -6.78 18.16 -25.07
C LEU A 465 -6.31 19.28 -26.01
N SER A 466 -5.04 19.61 -25.97
CA SER A 466 -4.47 20.78 -26.63
C SER A 466 -3.42 20.43 -27.69
N PHE A 467 -2.67 19.33 -27.52
CA PHE A 467 -1.67 18.84 -28.46
C PHE A 467 -2.27 17.79 -29.43
N GLY A 468 -2.77 18.24 -30.59
CA GLY A 468 -2.53 17.54 -31.85
C GLY A 468 -3.58 16.58 -32.44
N ASN A 469 -4.62 16.13 -31.71
CA ASN A 469 -5.59 15.15 -32.27
C ASN A 469 -7.07 15.56 -32.18
N PHE A 470 -7.34 16.83 -31.87
CA PHE A 470 -8.57 17.53 -32.23
C PHE A 470 -8.16 18.60 -33.24
N PRO A 471 -8.83 18.73 -34.40
CA PRO A 471 -8.38 19.59 -35.48
C PRO A 471 -7.96 20.95 -34.91
N THR A 472 -6.68 21.28 -35.04
CA THR A 472 -6.17 22.60 -34.67
C THR A 472 -7.00 23.63 -35.42
N ILE A 473 -7.67 24.50 -34.69
CA ILE A 473 -8.57 25.56 -35.19
C ILE A 473 -7.83 26.53 -36.15
N THR A 474 -6.51 26.42 -36.23
CA THR A 474 -5.69 27.18 -37.16
C THR A 474 -5.79 26.59 -38.56
N THR A 475 -6.68 27.21 -39.33
CA THR A 475 -6.71 27.38 -40.78
C THR A 475 -7.34 26.27 -41.64
N THR A 476 -8.54 26.64 -42.11
CA THR A 476 -9.26 26.24 -43.34
C THR A 476 -9.89 24.84 -43.41
N ASN A 477 -11.23 24.84 -43.23
CA ASN A 477 -12.23 23.98 -43.86
C ASN A 477 -12.63 22.61 -43.27
N ASN A 478 -12.21 22.21 -42.07
CA ASN A 478 -12.87 21.11 -41.38
C ASN A 478 -13.62 21.62 -40.14
N SER A 479 -14.95 21.69 -40.23
CA SER A 479 -15.82 21.91 -39.09
C SER A 479 -15.47 20.88 -38.01
N LEU A 480 -14.99 21.34 -36.85
CA LEU A 480 -14.93 20.50 -35.67
C LEU A 480 -16.34 19.94 -35.48
N SER A 481 -16.48 18.62 -35.53
CA SER A 481 -17.75 17.98 -35.22
C SER A 481 -18.21 18.48 -33.85
N SER A 482 -19.48 18.85 -33.71
CA SER A 482 -20.07 19.33 -32.45
C SER A 482 -19.70 18.44 -31.25
N THR A 483 -19.58 17.13 -31.50
CA THR A 483 -19.13 16.11 -30.54
C THR A 483 -17.73 16.39 -29.97
N ASN A 484 -16.77 16.81 -30.79
CA ASN A 484 -15.40 17.08 -30.37
C ASN A 484 -15.31 18.29 -29.43
N LEU A 485 -16.13 19.32 -29.67
CA LEU A 485 -16.21 20.50 -28.83
C LEU A 485 -16.84 20.16 -27.47
N ILE A 486 -17.85 19.30 -27.44
CA ILE A 486 -18.46 18.78 -26.20
C ILE A 486 -17.42 18.01 -25.38
N HIS A 487 -16.67 17.09 -25.99
CA HIS A 487 -15.63 16.34 -25.27
C HIS A 487 -14.52 17.25 -24.71
N LEU A 488 -14.11 18.27 -25.47
CA LEU A 488 -13.16 19.29 -24.99
C LEU A 488 -13.73 20.05 -23.79
N GLN A 489 -14.98 20.51 -23.87
CA GLN A 489 -15.62 21.26 -22.80
C GLN A 489 -15.76 20.41 -21.52
N ILE A 490 -16.15 19.15 -21.64
CA ILE A 490 -16.31 18.21 -20.53
C ILE A 490 -14.95 17.91 -19.90
N GLY A 491 -13.91 17.66 -20.70
CA GLY A 491 -12.56 17.49 -20.18
C GLY A 491 -12.05 18.73 -19.44
N LEU A 492 -12.27 19.93 -19.98
CA LEU A 492 -11.91 21.19 -19.30
C LEU A 492 -12.70 21.41 -18.02
N GLN A 493 -13.99 21.06 -17.99
CA GLN A 493 -14.82 21.12 -16.78
C GLN A 493 -14.32 20.14 -15.71
N LEU A 494 -13.93 18.92 -16.10
CA LEU A 494 -13.35 17.94 -15.20
C LEU A 494 -12.04 18.48 -14.60
N ALA A 495 -11.11 18.95 -15.44
CA ALA A 495 -9.84 19.50 -14.98
C ALA A 495 -10.04 20.72 -14.06
N PHE A 496 -10.97 21.61 -14.41
CA PHE A 496 -11.35 22.76 -13.58
C PHE A 496 -11.85 22.32 -12.21
N MET A 497 -12.74 21.32 -12.15
CA MET A 497 -13.30 20.80 -10.90
C MET A 497 -12.21 20.17 -10.03
N LEU A 498 -11.31 19.37 -10.62
CA LEU A 498 -10.22 18.73 -9.88
C LEU A 498 -9.25 19.75 -9.29
N ILE A 499 -8.83 20.76 -10.05
CA ILE A 499 -7.92 21.78 -9.53
C ILE A 499 -8.61 22.66 -8.49
N ASP A 500 -9.90 23.00 -8.65
CA ASP A 500 -10.65 23.74 -7.62
C ASP A 500 -10.75 22.96 -6.31
N LEU A 501 -10.99 21.65 -6.38
CA LEU A 501 -11.01 20.77 -5.21
C LEU A 501 -9.62 20.70 -4.55
N LEU A 502 -8.56 20.44 -5.33
CA LEU A 502 -7.19 20.37 -4.82
C LEU A 502 -6.73 21.67 -4.16
N PHE A 503 -7.08 22.81 -4.75
CA PHE A 503 -6.76 24.12 -4.19
C PHE A 503 -7.53 24.40 -2.90
N ALA A 504 -8.77 23.92 -2.78
CA ALA A 504 -9.56 24.02 -1.55
C ALA A 504 -8.89 23.28 -0.38
N ILE A 505 -8.45 22.04 -0.62
CA ILE A 505 -7.88 21.15 0.41
C ILE A 505 -6.36 21.29 0.59
N SER A 506 -5.70 22.20 -0.13
CA SER A 506 -4.23 22.29 -0.20
C SER A 506 -3.54 22.42 1.17
N ASP A 507 -4.16 23.07 2.16
CA ASP A 507 -3.59 23.22 3.51
C ASP A 507 -3.58 21.91 4.30
N GLN A 508 -4.41 20.93 3.90
CA GLN A 508 -4.50 19.63 4.55
C GLN A 508 -3.44 18.64 4.02
N VAL A 509 -2.76 18.98 2.92
CA VAL A 509 -1.74 18.15 2.27
C VAL A 509 -0.39 18.33 2.97
N LYS A 510 -0.21 17.68 4.12
CA LYS A 510 0.97 17.86 4.99
C LYS A 510 2.33 17.53 4.33
N TYR A 511 2.35 16.66 3.33
CA TYR A 511 3.58 16.15 2.72
C TYR A 511 4.09 17.01 1.55
N LEU A 512 3.30 17.98 1.05
CA LEU A 512 3.74 19.00 0.09
C LEU A 512 3.54 20.39 0.69
N PRO A 513 4.56 20.99 1.32
CA PRO A 513 4.49 22.41 1.69
C PRO A 513 4.25 23.25 0.43
N ASP A 514 3.46 24.31 0.58
CA ASP A 514 3.17 25.28 -0.46
C ASP A 514 2.56 24.68 -1.74
N PHE A 515 1.80 23.59 -1.60
CA PHE A 515 1.14 22.94 -2.73
C PHE A 515 0.21 23.90 -3.51
N HIS A 516 -0.44 24.83 -2.80
CA HIS A 516 -1.25 25.88 -3.43
C HIS A 516 -0.42 26.81 -4.31
N GLU A 517 0.80 27.18 -3.91
CA GLU A 517 1.72 27.99 -4.71
C GLU A 517 2.13 27.27 -6.00
N GLN A 518 2.44 25.96 -5.91
CA GLN A 518 2.75 25.14 -7.07
C GLN A 518 1.58 25.10 -8.07
N ILE A 519 0.34 24.97 -7.58
CA ILE A 519 -0.86 25.02 -8.42
C ILE A 519 -0.93 26.37 -9.15
N ILE A 520 -0.80 27.49 -8.44
CA ILE A 520 -0.89 28.83 -9.05
C ILE A 520 0.23 29.06 -10.07
N ASN A 521 1.48 28.73 -9.74
CA ASN A 521 2.61 28.88 -10.64
C ASN A 521 2.38 28.13 -11.97
N VAL A 522 1.94 26.88 -11.90
CA VAL A 522 1.64 26.08 -13.10
C VAL A 522 0.47 26.67 -13.89
N LEU A 523 -0.62 27.08 -13.23
CA LEU A 523 -1.77 27.71 -13.89
C LEU A 523 -1.38 29.01 -14.60
N VAL A 524 -0.58 29.88 -13.96
CA VAL A 524 -0.08 31.11 -14.56
C VAL A 524 0.79 30.81 -15.78
N ARG A 525 1.75 29.87 -15.67
CA ARG A 525 2.58 29.45 -16.80
C ARG A 525 1.74 28.91 -17.95
N MET A 526 0.73 28.08 -17.67
CA MET A 526 -0.17 27.58 -18.72
C MET A 526 -0.99 28.70 -19.36
N ALA A 527 -1.48 29.67 -18.57
CA ALA A 527 -2.20 30.84 -19.09
C ALA A 527 -1.33 31.68 -20.03
N ILE A 528 -0.02 31.74 -19.79
CA ILE A 528 0.95 32.42 -20.66
C ILE A 528 1.28 31.59 -21.90
N LEU A 529 1.55 30.29 -21.74
CA LEU A 529 1.97 29.40 -22.84
C LEU A 529 0.85 29.10 -23.84
N PHE A 530 -0.42 29.10 -23.42
CA PHE A 530 -1.57 28.76 -24.25
C PHE A 530 -2.09 29.94 -25.12
N GLN A 531 -1.18 30.71 -25.71
CA GLN A 531 -1.52 31.91 -26.50
C GLN A 531 -2.48 31.60 -27.66
N ASN A 532 -2.25 30.51 -28.39
CA ASN A 532 -3.08 30.10 -29.54
C ASN A 532 -4.33 29.29 -29.17
N ARG A 533 -4.65 29.17 -27.88
CA ARG A 533 -5.65 28.24 -27.36
C ARG A 533 -6.69 28.95 -26.51
N TYR A 534 -7.61 29.62 -27.20
CA TYR A 534 -8.54 30.57 -26.60
C TYR A 534 -9.35 29.98 -25.43
N LEU A 535 -9.96 28.80 -25.63
CA LEU A 535 -10.83 28.18 -24.63
C LEU A 535 -10.05 27.71 -23.40
N GLN A 536 -8.93 27.01 -23.58
CA GLN A 536 -8.11 26.52 -22.47
C GLN A 536 -7.61 27.69 -21.61
N ARG A 537 -7.06 28.72 -22.25
CA ARG A 537 -6.60 29.94 -21.58
C ARG A 537 -7.73 30.64 -20.84
N LEU A 538 -8.91 30.74 -21.46
CA LEU A 538 -10.10 31.33 -20.83
C LEU A 538 -10.52 30.56 -19.56
N HIS A 539 -10.54 29.23 -19.60
CA HIS A 539 -10.90 28.39 -18.45
C HIS A 539 -9.88 28.51 -17.31
N ILE A 540 -8.58 28.54 -17.62
CA ILE A 540 -7.51 28.73 -16.63
C ILE A 540 -7.65 30.10 -15.96
N LEU A 541 -7.87 31.17 -16.73
CA LEU A 541 -8.05 32.51 -16.18
C LEU A 541 -9.34 32.62 -15.34
N LYS A 542 -10.43 31.95 -15.74
CA LYS A 542 -11.64 31.86 -14.92
C LYS A 542 -11.37 31.14 -13.60
N LEU A 543 -10.52 30.12 -13.60
CA LEU A 543 -10.13 29.40 -12.39
C LEU A 543 -9.30 30.28 -11.46
N LEU A 544 -8.27 30.95 -11.99
CA LEU A 544 -7.45 31.90 -11.22
C LEU A 544 -8.31 33.04 -10.63
N LYS A 545 -9.26 33.57 -11.40
CA LYS A 545 -10.24 34.55 -10.91
C LYS A 545 -11.06 33.97 -9.76
N ARG A 546 -11.60 32.76 -9.90
CA ARG A 546 -12.35 32.11 -8.82
C ARG A 546 -11.51 31.95 -7.55
N PHE A 547 -10.23 31.60 -7.68
CA PHE A 547 -9.32 31.47 -6.55
C PHE A 547 -9.05 32.81 -5.87
N SER A 548 -8.85 33.88 -6.63
CA SER A 548 -8.60 35.21 -6.08
C SER A 548 -9.78 35.76 -5.29
N TYR A 549 -11.03 35.45 -5.69
CA TYR A 549 -12.21 35.83 -4.93
C TYR A 549 -12.51 34.92 -3.73
N ARG A 550 -12.36 33.59 -3.88
CA ARG A 550 -12.78 32.62 -2.86
C ARG A 550 -11.72 32.36 -1.78
N TYR A 551 -10.45 32.43 -2.12
CA TYR A 551 -9.32 32.03 -1.27
C TYR A 551 -8.27 33.14 -1.16
N LYS A 552 -8.72 34.35 -0.78
CA LYS A 552 -7.90 35.58 -0.76
C LYS A 552 -6.57 35.42 -0.01
N THR A 553 -6.59 34.77 1.15
CA THR A 553 -5.41 34.57 2.01
C THR A 553 -4.35 33.69 1.34
N LYS A 554 -4.75 32.54 0.78
CA LYS A 554 -3.84 31.64 0.03
C LYS A 554 -3.25 32.30 -1.20
N MET A 555 -4.08 33.09 -1.90
CA MET A 555 -3.65 33.80 -3.10
C MET A 555 -2.64 34.91 -2.81
N LEU A 556 -2.66 35.49 -1.59
CA LEU A 556 -1.71 36.52 -1.17
C LEU A 556 -0.27 35.99 -1.16
N ASN A 557 -0.06 34.76 -0.70
CA ASN A 557 1.26 34.11 -0.70
C ASN A 557 1.80 33.91 -2.13
N CYS A 558 0.90 33.74 -3.10
CA CYS A 558 1.23 33.53 -4.51
C CYS A 558 1.46 34.82 -5.30
N GLU A 559 1.59 35.99 -4.65
CA GLU A 559 1.68 37.30 -5.31
C GLU A 559 2.79 37.34 -6.38
N SER A 560 3.97 36.81 -6.06
CA SER A 560 5.14 36.78 -6.97
C SER A 560 4.84 36.09 -8.29
N TYR A 561 4.06 35.01 -8.29
CA TYR A 561 3.67 34.30 -9.50
C TYR A 561 2.66 35.08 -10.34
N LEU A 562 1.75 35.81 -9.70
CA LEU A 562 0.76 36.63 -10.40
C LEU A 562 1.42 37.82 -11.12
N LYS A 563 2.54 38.34 -10.60
CA LYS A 563 3.33 39.38 -11.30
C LYS A 563 3.78 38.93 -12.69
N ASN A 564 4.03 37.63 -12.90
CA ASN A 564 4.39 37.11 -14.22
C ASN A 564 3.27 37.33 -15.26
N LEU A 565 2.00 37.49 -14.87
CA LEU A 565 0.95 37.84 -15.82
C LEU A 565 1.15 39.24 -16.44
N PHE A 566 1.78 40.17 -15.70
CA PHE A 566 2.12 41.51 -16.22
C PHE A 566 3.17 41.47 -17.32
N GLU A 567 4.23 40.69 -17.12
CA GLU A 567 5.32 40.60 -18.11
C GLU A 567 4.82 40.14 -19.48
N TYR A 568 3.74 39.35 -19.49
CA TYR A 568 3.11 38.84 -20.70
C TYR A 568 1.76 39.49 -21.01
N ILE A 569 1.44 40.65 -20.43
CA ILE A 569 0.12 41.28 -20.56
C ILE A 569 -0.26 41.55 -22.02
N ASP A 570 0.74 41.87 -22.84
CA ASP A 570 0.59 42.13 -24.27
C ASP A 570 0.04 40.94 -25.07
N THR A 571 0.23 39.73 -24.54
CA THR A 571 -0.20 38.49 -25.17
C THR A 571 -1.69 38.21 -24.95
N PHE A 572 -2.34 38.89 -23.99
CA PHE A 572 -3.76 38.72 -23.68
C PHE A 572 -4.61 39.72 -24.48
N ARG A 573 -5.78 39.28 -24.96
CA ARG A 573 -6.72 40.12 -25.74
C ARG A 573 -8.15 39.89 -25.26
N GLY A 574 -9.00 40.90 -25.43
CA GLY A 574 -10.44 40.82 -25.14
C GLY A 574 -10.74 40.27 -23.75
N ASP A 575 -11.55 39.21 -23.67
CA ASP A 575 -11.98 38.58 -22.41
C ASP A 575 -10.82 38.07 -21.56
N HIS A 576 -9.74 37.59 -22.17
CA HIS A 576 -8.59 37.14 -21.40
C HIS A 576 -7.93 38.28 -20.65
N LEU A 577 -7.80 39.44 -21.30
CA LEU A 577 -7.22 40.63 -20.69
C LEU A 577 -8.11 41.15 -19.56
N ARG A 578 -9.43 41.20 -19.78
CA ARG A 578 -10.41 41.55 -18.73
C ARG A 578 -10.26 40.62 -17.51
N LEU A 579 -10.13 39.31 -17.72
CA LEU A 579 -9.94 38.36 -16.63
C LEU A 579 -8.60 38.56 -15.89
N VAL A 580 -7.51 38.80 -16.61
CA VAL A 580 -6.20 39.10 -16.01
C VAL A 580 -6.29 40.34 -15.12
N PHE A 581 -6.85 41.44 -15.63
CA PHE A 581 -7.06 42.64 -14.81
C PHE A 581 -7.97 42.38 -13.62
N SER A 582 -9.04 41.60 -13.79
CA SER A 582 -9.92 41.20 -12.69
C SER A 582 -9.20 40.41 -11.59
N ILE A 583 -8.28 39.50 -11.97
CA ILE A 583 -7.44 38.75 -11.02
C ILE A 583 -6.51 39.70 -10.28
N LEU A 584 -5.76 40.53 -11.00
CA LEU A 584 -4.76 41.43 -10.41
C LEU A 584 -5.42 42.50 -9.53
N ALA A 585 -6.53 43.07 -9.97
CA ALA A 585 -7.31 44.05 -9.21
C ALA A 585 -7.91 43.47 -7.93
N SER A 586 -8.22 42.16 -7.89
CA SER A 586 -8.75 41.53 -6.68
C SER A 586 -7.71 41.45 -5.55
N MET A 587 -6.42 41.51 -5.87
CA MET A 587 -5.28 41.52 -4.94
C MET A 587 -5.00 42.91 -4.36
N TYR A 588 -6.03 43.71 -4.04
CA TYR A 588 -5.84 45.08 -3.53
C TYR A 588 -5.09 45.13 -2.19
N ASN A 589 -4.28 46.19 -2.01
CA ASN A 589 -3.23 46.39 -1.00
C ASN A 589 -2.00 45.48 -1.13
N THR A 590 -1.75 44.90 -2.30
CA THR A 590 -0.51 44.17 -2.59
C THR A 590 0.38 44.95 -3.58
N GLY A 591 1.64 44.56 -3.71
CA GLY A 591 2.53 45.13 -4.72
C GLY A 591 1.99 44.94 -6.13
N VAL A 592 1.37 43.78 -6.42
CA VAL A 592 0.66 43.50 -7.69
C VAL A 592 -0.41 44.54 -8.02
N TYR A 593 -1.19 45.00 -7.02
CA TYR A 593 -2.21 46.02 -7.26
C TYR A 593 -1.59 47.38 -7.57
N ASN A 594 -0.52 47.75 -6.88
CA ASN A 594 0.20 49.00 -7.14
C ASN A 594 0.82 48.98 -8.55
N ASP A 595 1.40 47.85 -8.94
CA ASP A 595 1.93 47.62 -10.29
C ASP A 595 0.80 47.73 -11.34
N LEU A 596 -0.41 47.21 -11.03
CA LEU A 596 -1.60 47.36 -11.88
C LEU A 596 -1.99 48.82 -12.05
N ASN A 597 -2.12 49.56 -10.95
CA ASN A 597 -2.57 50.93 -10.98
C ASN A 597 -1.58 51.83 -11.75
N MET A 598 -0.29 51.58 -11.55
CA MET A 598 0.78 52.24 -12.30
C MET A 598 0.72 51.92 -13.80
N PHE A 599 0.52 50.65 -14.15
CA PHE A 599 0.38 50.21 -15.53
C PHE A 599 -0.84 50.86 -16.21
N VAL A 600 -2.00 50.84 -15.54
CA VAL A 600 -3.25 51.45 -16.03
C VAL A 600 -3.07 52.94 -16.27
N THR A 601 -2.48 53.66 -15.30
CA THR A 601 -2.20 55.10 -15.42
C THR A 601 -1.29 55.38 -16.62
N LYS A 602 -0.23 54.59 -16.80
CA LYS A 602 0.67 54.71 -17.95
C LYS A 602 -0.04 54.48 -19.29
N CYS A 603 -0.88 53.44 -19.38
CA CYS A 603 -1.66 53.15 -20.59
C CYS A 603 -2.67 54.25 -20.94
N LEU A 604 -3.29 54.89 -19.94
CA LEU A 604 -4.22 56.00 -20.15
C LEU A 604 -3.53 57.26 -20.64
N ILE A 605 -2.26 57.49 -20.29
CA ILE A 605 -1.47 58.64 -20.76
C ILE A 605 -0.93 58.40 -22.18
N GLN A 606 -0.68 57.14 -22.56
CA GLN A 606 -0.11 56.75 -23.85
C GLN A 606 -1.08 56.90 -25.05
N PRO A 607 -0.58 56.89 -26.31
CA PRO A 607 -1.40 57.05 -27.51
C PRO A 607 -2.34 55.86 -27.79
N TYR A 608 -3.30 56.08 -28.70
CA TYR A 608 -4.52 55.29 -28.98
C TYR A 608 -4.51 53.77 -28.72
N LYS A 609 -3.45 53.04 -29.09
CA LYS A 609 -3.40 51.57 -29.00
C LYS A 609 -3.42 51.05 -27.56
N GLU A 610 -2.79 51.77 -26.63
CA GLU A 610 -2.67 51.35 -25.23
C GLU A 610 -3.84 51.85 -24.37
N LYS A 611 -4.53 52.91 -24.80
CA LYS A 611 -5.67 53.50 -24.08
C LYS A 611 -6.80 52.51 -23.82
N ALA A 612 -7.11 51.65 -24.80
CA ALA A 612 -8.14 50.62 -24.63
C ALA A 612 -7.80 49.64 -23.49
N ARG A 613 -6.53 49.27 -23.33
CA ARG A 613 -6.06 48.42 -22.22
C ARG A 613 -6.13 49.15 -20.89
N GLY A 614 -5.74 50.43 -20.88
CA GLY A 614 -5.88 51.31 -19.72
C GLY A 614 -7.34 51.41 -19.26
N VAL A 615 -8.29 51.58 -20.19
CA VAL A 615 -9.74 51.60 -19.89
C VAL A 615 -10.21 50.28 -19.29
N PHE A 616 -9.87 49.12 -19.88
CA PHE A 616 -10.23 47.83 -19.31
C PHE A 616 -9.66 47.62 -17.90
N GLY A 617 -8.41 47.99 -17.68
CA GLY A 617 -7.76 47.86 -16.37
C GLY A 617 -8.38 48.80 -15.33
N ALA A 618 -8.64 50.06 -15.68
CA ALA A 618 -9.30 51.03 -14.80
C ALA A 618 -10.70 50.55 -14.38
N ILE A 619 -11.44 49.95 -15.30
CA ILE A 619 -12.78 49.43 -15.03
C ILE A 619 -12.76 48.23 -14.09
N GLU A 620 -11.80 47.31 -14.23
CA GLU A 620 -11.67 46.18 -13.30
C GLU A 620 -11.13 46.62 -11.92
N ILE A 621 -10.28 47.65 -11.85
CA ILE A 621 -9.91 48.30 -10.57
C ILE A 621 -11.15 48.90 -9.93
N PHE A 622 -11.91 49.71 -10.66
CA PHE A 622 -13.16 50.31 -10.22
C PHE A 622 -14.13 49.24 -9.69
N ARG A 623 -14.28 48.12 -10.41
CA ARG A 623 -15.11 46.99 -9.99
C ARG A 623 -14.66 46.39 -8.66
N SER A 624 -13.35 46.16 -8.50
CA SER A 624 -12.77 45.58 -7.29
C SER A 624 -12.95 46.51 -6.08
N LEU A 625 -12.70 47.81 -6.26
CA LEU A 625 -12.92 48.85 -5.25
C LEU A 625 -14.39 48.92 -4.83
N LEU A 626 -15.31 48.92 -5.81
CA LEU A 626 -16.75 48.97 -5.56
C LEU A 626 -17.21 47.74 -4.75
N LEU A 627 -16.76 46.53 -5.12
CA LEU A 627 -17.10 45.30 -4.39
C LEU A 627 -16.61 45.33 -2.93
N ARG A 628 -15.47 45.95 -2.67
CA ARG A 628 -14.93 46.11 -1.31
C ARG A 628 -15.72 47.14 -0.51
N HIS A 629 -15.98 48.31 -1.10
CA HIS A 629 -16.81 49.33 -0.46
C HIS A 629 -18.19 48.78 -0.05
N VAL A 630 -18.81 47.97 -0.92
CA VAL A 630 -20.08 47.27 -0.59
C VAL A 630 -19.89 46.25 0.54
N ALA A 631 -18.78 45.53 0.58
CA ALA A 631 -18.47 44.58 1.66
C ALA A 631 -18.29 45.32 3.01
N ASP A 632 -17.58 46.45 3.03
CA ASP A 632 -17.37 47.25 4.24
C ASP A 632 -18.69 47.81 4.78
N LEU A 633 -19.56 48.31 3.90
CA LEU A 633 -20.90 48.79 4.26
C LEU A 633 -21.81 47.70 4.85
N THR A 634 -21.62 46.44 4.43
CA THR A 634 -22.42 45.30 4.91
C THR A 634 -21.91 44.69 6.21
N GLN A 635 -20.63 44.90 6.56
CA GLN A 635 -20.04 44.44 7.81
C GLN A 635 -20.14 45.47 8.96
N ALA A 636 -20.58 46.69 8.68
CA ALA A 636 -20.80 47.69 9.72
C ALA A 636 -21.92 47.23 10.69
N PRO A 637 -21.63 47.08 12.00
CA PRO A 637 -22.60 46.57 12.96
C PRO A 637 -23.80 47.52 13.08
N SER A 638 -25.00 46.95 13.02
CA SER A 638 -26.31 47.62 13.07
C SER A 638 -26.67 48.22 14.43
N ASN A 639 -25.69 48.61 15.25
CA ASN A 639 -25.91 49.21 16.56
C ASN A 639 -25.56 50.71 16.52
N GLY A 640 -26.60 51.53 16.36
CA GLY A 640 -26.71 52.87 16.95
C GLY A 640 -25.92 54.01 16.29
N ASN A 641 -26.63 54.83 15.51
CA ASN A 641 -26.32 56.24 15.21
C ASN A 641 -24.84 56.61 14.99
N ILE A 642 -24.21 56.00 13.97
CA ILE A 642 -23.02 56.60 13.38
C ILE A 642 -23.50 57.74 12.48
N ARG A 643 -23.25 58.97 12.92
CA ARG A 643 -23.41 60.17 12.10
C ARG A 643 -22.65 59.99 10.78
N LEU A 644 -23.37 60.18 9.67
CA LEU A 644 -22.83 60.44 8.33
C LEU A 644 -22.09 61.79 8.31
N ASP A 645 -21.03 61.95 9.11
CA ASP A 645 -20.11 63.07 8.91
C ASP A 645 -19.23 62.72 7.71
N GLY A 646 -19.35 63.54 6.66
CA GLY A 646 -18.95 63.28 5.28
C GLY A 646 -17.45 63.18 5.01
N LYS A 647 -16.70 62.39 5.78
CA LYS A 647 -15.37 61.95 5.38
C LYS A 647 -15.53 60.82 4.37
N MET A 648 -15.32 61.14 3.10
CA MET A 648 -15.22 60.11 2.06
C MET A 648 -14.23 59.04 2.49
N THR A 649 -14.60 57.78 2.31
CA THR A 649 -13.68 56.67 2.57
C THR A 649 -12.50 56.79 1.61
N ASN A 650 -11.29 56.37 2.02
CA ASN A 650 -10.10 56.41 1.14
C ASN A 650 -10.37 55.75 -0.23
N HIS A 651 -11.24 54.73 -0.27
CA HIS A 651 -11.68 54.06 -1.49
C HIS A 651 -12.51 54.95 -2.43
N GLU A 652 -13.36 55.84 -1.91
CA GLU A 652 -14.18 56.74 -2.74
C GLU A 652 -13.32 57.82 -3.41
N ASN A 653 -12.29 58.32 -2.71
CA ASN A 653 -11.34 59.26 -3.31
C ASN A 653 -10.52 58.58 -4.42
N GLU A 654 -10.00 57.37 -4.17
CA GLU A 654 -9.28 56.59 -5.17
C GLU A 654 -10.14 56.28 -6.41
N LEU A 655 -11.43 56.00 -6.19
CA LEU A 655 -12.42 55.79 -7.25
C LEU A 655 -12.64 57.05 -8.10
N LYS A 656 -12.82 58.21 -7.44
CA LYS A 656 -13.02 59.51 -8.11
C LYS A 656 -11.78 59.91 -8.91
N ASP A 657 -10.60 59.71 -8.35
CA ASP A 657 -9.34 60.02 -9.01
C ASP A 657 -9.16 59.16 -10.27
N LEU A 658 -9.45 57.85 -10.19
CA LEU A 658 -9.40 56.95 -11.32
C LEU A 658 -10.42 57.33 -12.41
N LEU A 659 -11.65 57.66 -12.03
CA LEU A 659 -12.68 58.12 -12.97
C LEU A 659 -12.30 59.44 -13.64
N GLY A 660 -11.79 60.40 -12.89
CA GLY A 660 -11.29 61.68 -13.41
C GLY A 660 -10.14 61.48 -14.39
N LEU A 661 -9.24 60.54 -14.11
CA LEU A 661 -8.14 60.18 -15.01
C LEU A 661 -8.64 59.54 -16.31
N VAL A 662 -9.59 58.60 -16.23
CA VAL A 662 -10.17 57.98 -17.44
C VAL A 662 -10.95 59.00 -18.26
N GLN A 663 -11.72 59.88 -17.62
CA GLN A 663 -12.48 60.93 -18.31
C GLN A 663 -11.54 61.91 -19.01
N SER A 664 -10.52 62.42 -18.31
CA SER A 664 -9.53 63.35 -18.90
C SER A 664 -8.75 62.71 -20.06
N SER A 665 -8.36 61.44 -19.94
CA SER A 665 -7.73 60.68 -21.03
C SER A 665 -8.68 60.39 -22.21
N GLY A 666 -9.96 60.10 -21.91
CA GLY A 666 -11.00 59.77 -22.88
C GLY A 666 -11.45 60.97 -23.71
N MET A 667 -11.41 62.19 -23.16
CA MET A 667 -11.71 63.42 -23.92
C MET A 667 -10.78 63.62 -25.12
N GLN A 668 -9.57 63.07 -25.07
CA GLN A 668 -8.62 63.09 -26.19
C GLN A 668 -8.83 61.96 -27.21
N CYS A 669 -9.68 60.97 -26.89
CA CYS A 669 -9.92 59.78 -27.70
C CYS A 669 -11.36 59.29 -27.54
N PRO A 670 -12.30 59.76 -28.39
CA PRO A 670 -13.72 59.44 -28.28
C PRO A 670 -14.03 57.93 -28.27
N GLN A 671 -13.23 57.13 -28.99
CA GLN A 671 -13.40 55.67 -29.03
C GLN A 671 -13.08 55.01 -27.68
N SER A 672 -12.06 55.48 -26.96
CA SER A 672 -11.74 54.98 -25.63
C SER A 672 -12.79 55.39 -24.60
N LEU A 673 -13.36 56.59 -24.75
CA LEU A 673 -14.46 57.07 -23.92
C LEU A 673 -15.75 56.26 -24.15
N ALA A 674 -16.10 55.96 -25.40
CA ALA A 674 -17.22 55.09 -25.73
C ALA A 674 -17.03 53.68 -25.13
N LEU A 675 -15.84 53.09 -25.29
CA LEU A 675 -15.50 51.80 -24.68
C LEU A 675 -15.64 51.84 -23.15
N PHE A 676 -15.22 52.94 -22.51
CA PHE A 676 -15.38 53.11 -21.07
C PHE A 676 -16.84 53.07 -20.65
N TYR A 677 -17.72 53.80 -21.35
CA TYR A 677 -19.15 53.80 -21.07
C TYR A 677 -19.82 52.45 -21.34
N ASP A 678 -19.44 51.74 -22.40
CA ASP A 678 -19.97 50.40 -22.71
C ASP A 678 -19.63 49.37 -21.62
N GLU A 679 -18.38 49.39 -21.16
CA GLU A 679 -17.90 48.50 -20.09
C GLU A 679 -18.48 48.90 -18.72
N LEU A 680 -18.62 50.20 -18.43
CA LEU A 680 -19.29 50.69 -17.24
C LEU A 680 -20.76 50.26 -17.22
N ALA A 681 -21.47 50.40 -18.35
CA ALA A 681 -22.84 49.93 -18.52
C ALA A 681 -22.94 48.41 -18.32
N THR A 682 -21.94 47.65 -18.77
CA THR A 682 -21.86 46.19 -18.54
C THR A 682 -21.69 45.85 -17.06
N ILE A 683 -20.87 46.59 -16.31
CA ILE A 683 -20.73 46.40 -14.85
C ILE A 683 -22.04 46.73 -14.15
N LEU A 684 -22.65 47.87 -14.47
CA LEU A 684 -23.90 48.32 -13.87
C LEU A 684 -25.06 47.37 -14.21
N GLY A 685 -25.10 46.83 -15.42
CA GLY A 685 -26.12 45.87 -15.87
C GLY A 685 -25.94 44.45 -15.31
N SER A 686 -24.70 44.03 -15.02
CA SER A 686 -24.39 42.69 -14.49
C SER A 686 -24.41 42.60 -12.96
N ALA A 687 -24.28 43.71 -12.25
CA ALA A 687 -24.46 43.75 -10.81
C ALA A 687 -25.95 43.61 -10.47
N ASN A 688 -26.32 42.74 -9.52
CA ASN A 688 -27.67 42.69 -8.94
C ASN A 688 -27.99 44.06 -8.30
N THR A 689 -28.56 44.95 -9.10
CA THR A 689 -28.55 46.40 -8.91
C THR A 689 -29.53 46.89 -7.87
N GLN A 690 -30.39 46.03 -7.31
CA GLN A 690 -31.36 46.48 -6.30
C GLN A 690 -30.73 46.93 -4.97
N LYS A 691 -29.52 46.46 -4.61
CA LYS A 691 -28.80 46.94 -3.41
C LYS A 691 -27.79 48.06 -3.69
N ILE A 692 -27.24 48.13 -4.90
CA ILE A 692 -26.18 49.08 -5.26
C ILE A 692 -26.76 50.43 -5.73
N THR A 693 -27.92 50.44 -6.39
CA THR A 693 -28.55 51.68 -6.92
C THR A 693 -28.91 52.71 -5.86
N LYS A 694 -29.15 52.32 -4.59
CA LYS A 694 -29.35 53.27 -3.49
C LYS A 694 -28.06 53.98 -3.05
N THR A 695 -26.90 53.41 -3.34
CA THR A 695 -25.59 53.94 -2.97
C THR A 695 -24.95 54.69 -4.14
N THR A 696 -25.07 54.20 -5.38
CA THR A 696 -24.53 54.86 -6.57
C THR A 696 -25.32 56.09 -7.04
N THR A 697 -26.57 56.30 -6.63
CA THR A 697 -27.27 57.58 -6.92
C THR A 697 -26.71 58.78 -6.17
N LYS A 698 -25.76 58.57 -5.24
CA LYS A 698 -25.05 59.64 -4.50
C LYS A 698 -23.61 59.88 -4.97
N ILE A 699 -23.04 59.01 -5.81
CA ILE A 699 -21.70 59.15 -6.41
C ILE A 699 -21.88 59.64 -7.84
#